data_AF-A0A1S0TZX9-F1
#
_entry.id   AF-A0A1S0TZX9-F1
#
_cell.length_a   1.000
_cell.length_b   1.000
_cell.length_c   1.000
_cell.angle_alpha   90.00
_cell.angle_beta   90.00
_cell.angle_gamma   90.00
#
_symmetry.space_group_name_H-M   'P 1'
#
loop_
_entity.id
_entity.type
_entity.pdbx_description
1 polymer ?
#
loop_
_entity_poly.entity_id
_entity_poly.type
_entity_poly.pdbx_seq_one_letter_code
_entity_poly.pdbx_strand_id
1 'polypeptide(L)'
;MREASKRQPSSCFSVTPKCRKKYDAIVKDGTSKCSLNEKILEVPGRIASIELFNFMCHESLKINFDVLNRNCFFIGGSNGSGKSALFAALNMGLGGRGSQNERGNAVKQYIKDGQSRAKVRIVLTNRGFGRYPGYGDAIAVERIINFTSSTYQLKSLTYKGGRCHEEVVSHKKTDLDKLLARFSIQLDNPIFWMSQNRCREFLQELKPGKLYNMFMAATGLDFSRQCYSESETYSAESEKLVLSVRQACSDKLKEIEKLREDRKRIQNMEQNKQSLSELKTILRWLPIRDCHKDLCRHEKLLVKAVEVYTKLKEGFAVKEKMKADCLQKFEQIQKNKDELQEKMKNLQIELKNLGKEKKSRRDEMLDVGQQLSAVERNHRVLDAEISSMEQQLKEIEAKKNQGIHYSIVEAEAELFELENRCTAVKEKQYLVEERRKCFETELTNAIKAERSLEADISHWNAMLRELCDERERMVAMQQNCLARFGTSVPQIVSLIKQNAAKFSKKPIGPIGAYIRIKDESWALAVEHCLRHLLSVWLCDNVQDRNILDSILQKYNIRTMGYIISKFSESRYDITLFEPPSEYLTVARMMTVTDDNVFNVLVDQTQMESILLIGSDGLARKLMAQNPPKNVCKGFTKNGDEVFAKTGNQVYRFYGNHRYQKSVILTSIEITNARIFDDQIMKAEDELRSNRASLAKVQKNRQKLEADMTNEIQQSNQELQRLRVDEVRRRYLQKRLDTARFEGGVDGQVMNLVSNLDQYRREKEKFIQSGDVLQQQLTRSRQLLRDTEIIRAKKAREMEANENELKKCEADLDECSSEVDKMNDCENEYRQKLSKLEIHISGLEEKIKALNEKLQKIKEEAKESVTDAPPDFANLPNTAEAEERCRKLECRIQSAQESLEGTVVSEEALRALQNSYERLQRKYNSARQVVLGLKNRLKLRNEKFIEVRNLTAKRLNELYSGLMSIRNFKGSLIVDHGERAIYIIAGTQKNQEIDQVALLEHYRGKGNLQDLRGLSGGERTYTSACFVMALWQAMETPIRCMDEFDVFLDLNNRKIVMELFADLATRQYPSHQFIFFTPQGVADFAHRDRVQLFEMPKIRR
;
A
#
# COMPACT_ATOMS: atom_id res chain seq x y z
N MET A 1 -7.74 40.34 21.49
CA MET A 1 -7.05 40.37 22.80
C MET A 1 -6.81 38.94 23.28
N ARG A 2 -5.62 38.68 23.85
CA ARG A 2 -5.08 37.42 24.44
C ARG A 2 -4.73 36.31 23.44
N GLU A 3 -3.47 36.25 22.99
CA GLU A 3 -2.30 35.58 23.62
C GLU A 3 -2.18 34.10 23.26
N ALA A 4 -1.37 33.78 22.24
CA ALA A 4 -0.75 32.48 22.05
C ALA A 4 0.57 32.65 21.27
N SER A 5 1.69 32.62 22.01
CA SER A 5 3.05 32.76 21.50
C SER A 5 3.48 31.55 20.67
N LYS A 6 3.69 31.73 19.36
CA LYS A 6 4.41 30.77 18.49
C LYS A 6 5.91 31.10 18.52
N ARG A 7 6.72 30.24 19.16
CA ARG A 7 8.19 30.20 18.96
C ARG A 7 8.49 29.30 17.76
N GLN A 8 8.88 29.90 16.63
CA GLN A 8 9.57 29.21 15.54
C GLN A 8 11.06 29.07 15.89
N PRO A 9 11.74 27.94 15.62
CA PRO A 9 13.19 27.89 15.64
C PRO A 9 13.74 28.46 14.32
N SER A 10 14.50 29.54 14.44
CA SER A 10 15.22 30.21 13.36
C SER A 10 16.20 29.26 12.65
N SER A 11 15.87 28.86 11.44
CA SER A 11 16.77 28.17 10.50
C SER A 11 17.89 29.13 10.06
N CYS A 12 19.07 28.99 10.64
CA CYS A 12 20.27 29.71 10.22
C CYS A 12 20.91 29.03 9.01
N PHE A 13 20.31 29.16 7.83
CA PHE A 13 20.99 28.99 6.54
C PHE A 13 20.28 29.85 5.49
N SER A 14 20.48 31.17 5.58
CA SER A 14 20.23 32.09 4.46
C SER A 14 21.55 32.36 3.76
N VAL A 15 21.79 31.66 2.65
CA VAL A 15 22.88 32.01 1.73
C VAL A 15 22.42 33.22 0.93
N THR A 16 22.84 34.42 1.35
CA THR A 16 22.69 35.64 0.54
C THR A 16 23.84 35.79 -0.45
N PRO A 17 23.59 36.00 -1.76
CA PRO A 17 24.61 36.11 -2.79
C PRO A 17 25.15 37.54 -2.90
N LYS A 18 25.69 38.11 -1.80
CA LYS A 18 26.24 39.48 -1.80
C LYS A 18 27.72 39.61 -1.39
N CYS A 19 28.39 38.53 -0.98
CA CYS A 19 29.83 38.58 -0.65
C CYS A 19 30.78 38.14 -1.78
N ARG A 20 30.28 37.81 -2.98
CA ARG A 20 31.14 37.43 -4.12
C ARG A 20 31.80 38.61 -4.86
N LYS A 21 31.25 39.82 -4.76
CA LYS A 21 31.75 40.99 -5.54
C LYS A 21 32.93 41.76 -4.93
N LYS A 22 33.45 41.38 -3.76
CA LYS A 22 34.60 42.08 -3.13
C LYS A 22 35.94 41.33 -3.21
N TYR A 23 35.95 40.06 -3.58
CA TYR A 23 37.19 39.29 -3.72
C TYR A 23 37.75 39.29 -5.15
N ASP A 24 36.90 39.45 -6.18
CA ASP A 24 37.34 39.46 -7.59
C ASP A 24 37.95 40.81 -8.05
N ALA A 25 37.95 41.84 -7.20
CA ALA A 25 38.47 43.17 -7.54
C ALA A 25 39.96 43.40 -7.18
N ILE A 26 40.63 42.44 -6.53
CA ILE A 26 42.00 42.64 -6.01
C ILE A 26 43.09 42.02 -6.92
N VAL A 27 42.72 41.28 -7.97
CA VAL A 27 43.70 40.62 -8.87
C VAL A 27 44.00 41.42 -10.14
N LYS A 28 43.49 42.64 -10.26
CA LYS A 28 43.85 43.57 -11.34
C LYS A 28 44.24 44.92 -10.77
N ASP A 29 45.41 45.00 -10.14
CA ASP A 29 46.27 46.17 -10.30
C ASP A 29 47.68 45.88 -9.78
N GLY A 30 48.66 46.17 -10.63
CA GLY A 30 50.06 45.99 -10.35
C GLY A 30 50.57 46.96 -9.29
N THR A 31 51.58 46.49 -8.56
CA THR A 31 52.59 47.30 -7.85
C THR A 31 52.04 48.45 -7.00
N SER A 32 51.68 48.15 -5.75
CA SER A 32 51.57 49.17 -4.69
C SER A 32 51.91 48.55 -3.33
N LYS A 33 52.96 49.04 -2.67
CA LYS A 33 53.31 48.72 -1.29
C LYS A 33 52.13 49.11 -0.39
N CYS A 34 51.37 48.13 0.12
CA CYS A 34 50.26 48.39 1.04
C CYS A 34 50.70 48.16 2.48
N SER A 35 50.56 49.20 3.30
CA SER A 35 50.94 49.30 4.71
C SER A 35 50.14 48.37 5.63
N LEU A 36 50.86 47.75 6.58
CA LEU A 36 50.37 46.98 7.73
C LEU A 36 49.31 47.73 8.56
N ASN A 37 48.06 47.24 8.61
CA ASN A 37 47.15 47.29 9.79
C ASN A 37 45.73 46.77 9.45
N GLU A 38 45.58 45.52 9.01
CA GLU A 38 44.25 44.87 9.00
C GLU A 38 43.93 44.24 10.37
N LYS A 39 42.86 44.72 11.02
CA LYS A 39 42.34 44.17 12.29
C LYS A 39 41.95 42.70 12.08
N ILE A 40 42.57 41.80 12.85
CA ILE A 40 42.30 40.34 12.82
C ILE A 40 40.84 40.09 13.23
N LEU A 41 40.13 39.29 12.45
CA LEU A 41 38.77 38.85 12.79
C LEU A 41 38.84 37.95 14.03
N GLU A 42 38.22 38.34 15.13
CA GLU A 42 38.17 37.53 16.35
C GLU A 42 37.39 36.22 16.10
N VAL A 43 38.00 35.09 16.43
CA VAL A 43 37.40 33.75 16.32
C VAL A 43 37.42 33.08 17.70
N PRO A 44 36.29 32.52 18.17
CA PRO A 44 36.22 31.83 19.45
C PRO A 44 36.89 30.45 19.37
N GLY A 45 37.34 29.94 20.51
CA GLY A 45 37.94 28.61 20.62
C GLY A 45 39.45 28.55 20.44
N ARG A 46 40.16 29.68 20.27
CA ARG A 46 41.64 29.72 20.33
C ARG A 46 42.13 29.57 21.77
N ILE A 47 43.23 28.86 21.98
CA ILE A 47 43.88 28.65 23.27
C ILE A 47 44.69 29.88 23.65
N ALA A 48 44.24 30.61 24.67
CA ALA A 48 44.93 31.77 25.22
C ALA A 48 46.03 31.37 26.22
N SER A 49 45.81 30.33 27.03
CA SER A 49 46.83 29.83 27.94
C SER A 49 46.61 28.38 28.33
N ILE A 50 47.69 27.72 28.74
CA ILE A 50 47.68 26.40 29.35
C ILE A 50 48.53 26.38 30.62
N GLU A 51 47.99 25.79 31.67
CA GLU A 51 48.63 25.63 32.98
C GLU A 51 48.58 24.15 33.39
N LEU A 52 49.74 23.60 33.74
CA LEU A 52 49.92 22.23 34.20
C LEU A 52 50.41 22.25 35.64
N PHE A 53 49.83 21.41 36.49
CA PHE A 53 50.28 21.17 37.85
C PHE A 53 50.43 19.68 38.09
N ASN A 54 51.60 19.24 38.55
CA ASN A 54 51.93 17.84 38.82
C ASN A 54 51.55 16.88 37.68
N PHE A 55 51.77 17.30 36.43
CA PHE A 55 51.37 16.57 35.24
C PHE A 55 52.59 16.00 34.53
N MET A 56 52.72 14.67 34.50
CA MET A 56 53.88 13.93 33.99
C MET A 56 55.21 14.48 34.52
N CYS A 57 56.04 15.10 33.67
CA CYS A 57 57.35 15.62 34.05
C CYS A 57 57.31 17.07 34.57
N HIS A 58 56.14 17.72 34.57
CA HIS A 58 55.97 19.12 34.96
C HIS A 58 55.35 19.24 36.35
N GLU A 59 56.06 19.89 37.27
CA GLU A 59 55.52 20.26 38.59
C GLU A 59 54.56 21.45 38.49
N SER A 60 55.03 22.50 37.81
CA SER A 60 54.22 23.64 37.43
C SER A 60 54.75 24.17 36.11
N LEU A 61 53.88 24.29 35.10
CA LEU A 61 54.20 24.89 33.81
C LEU A 61 53.05 25.79 33.40
N LYS A 62 53.34 27.03 33.00
CA LYS A 62 52.35 27.96 32.44
C LYS A 62 52.87 28.53 31.13
N ILE A 63 52.05 28.44 30.09
CA ILE A 63 52.32 29.04 28.79
C ILE A 63 51.14 29.92 28.41
N ASN A 64 51.43 31.18 28.08
CA ASN A 64 50.46 32.16 27.62
C ASN A 64 50.72 32.45 26.14
N PHE A 65 49.73 32.22 25.29
CA PHE A 65 49.78 32.51 23.87
C PHE A 65 49.26 33.92 23.63
N ASP A 66 50.05 34.78 22.95
CA ASP A 66 49.57 36.09 22.51
C ASP A 66 48.62 35.95 21.32
N VAL A 67 47.38 35.56 21.61
CA VAL A 67 46.34 35.34 20.59
C VAL A 67 45.84 36.64 19.94
N LEU A 68 46.18 37.80 20.50
CA LEU A 68 45.76 39.11 19.99
C LEU A 68 46.63 39.55 18.81
N ASN A 69 47.95 39.37 18.91
CA ASN A 69 48.89 39.83 17.89
C ASN A 69 49.52 38.70 17.08
N ARG A 70 49.46 37.46 17.57
CA ARG A 70 50.15 36.31 16.97
C ARG A 70 49.18 35.16 16.73
N ASN A 71 49.54 34.31 15.78
CA ASN A 71 48.68 33.18 15.40
C ASN A 71 49.46 31.91 15.03
N CYS A 72 50.78 32.00 14.90
CA CYS A 72 51.68 30.86 14.74
C CYS A 72 52.60 30.73 15.97
N PHE A 73 52.60 29.58 16.62
CA PHE A 73 53.34 29.34 17.86
C PHE A 73 54.25 28.12 17.68
N PHE A 74 55.57 28.30 17.82
CA PHE A 74 56.53 27.20 17.84
C PHE A 74 56.99 26.93 19.27
N ILE A 75 56.94 25.66 19.67
CA ILE A 75 57.39 25.18 20.96
C ILE A 75 58.59 24.27 20.74
N GLY A 76 59.79 24.83 20.93
CA GLY A 76 61.08 24.16 20.79
C GLY A 76 61.61 23.58 22.10
N GLY A 77 62.62 22.71 22.01
CA GLY A 77 63.38 22.23 23.16
C GLY A 77 63.98 20.84 22.90
N SER A 78 65.02 20.43 23.62
CA SER A 78 65.65 19.12 23.40
C SER A 78 64.72 17.95 23.79
N ASN A 79 65.02 16.73 23.34
CA ASN A 79 64.32 15.53 23.80
C ASN A 79 64.39 15.44 25.34
N GLY A 80 63.26 15.11 25.98
CA GLY A 80 63.13 15.08 27.44
C GLY A 80 62.74 16.40 28.11
N SER A 81 62.58 17.52 27.40
CA SER A 81 62.08 18.80 27.97
C SER A 81 60.57 18.83 28.26
N GLY A 82 59.87 17.70 28.09
CA GLY A 82 58.43 17.61 28.39
C GLY A 82 57.49 18.22 27.35
N LYS A 83 57.92 18.43 26.09
CA LYS A 83 57.07 18.89 24.97
C LYS A 83 55.88 17.97 24.71
N SER A 84 56.11 16.67 24.57
CA SER A 84 55.03 15.70 24.36
C SER A 84 54.07 15.62 25.54
N ALA A 85 54.51 15.96 26.75
CA ALA A 85 53.62 16.06 27.92
C ALA A 85 52.67 17.27 27.80
N LEU A 86 53.15 18.39 27.27
CA LEU A 86 52.32 19.56 26.97
C LEU A 86 51.31 19.29 25.85
N PHE A 87 51.74 18.63 24.76
CA PHE A 87 50.86 18.17 23.70
C PHE A 87 49.76 17.26 24.27
N ALA A 88 50.14 16.22 25.03
CA ALA A 88 49.17 15.33 25.65
C ALA A 88 48.24 16.05 26.64
N ALA A 89 48.73 17.05 27.38
CA ALA A 89 47.91 17.83 28.29
C ALA A 89 46.83 18.65 27.57
N LEU A 90 47.14 19.26 26.42
CA LEU A 90 46.16 19.96 25.60
C LEU A 90 45.01 19.03 25.17
N ASN A 91 45.34 17.84 24.67
CA ASN A 91 44.34 16.83 24.28
C ASN A 91 43.50 16.38 25.50
N MET A 92 44.16 16.00 26.58
CA MET A 92 43.51 15.51 27.78
C MET A 92 42.65 16.58 28.45
N GLY A 93 43.11 17.82 28.54
CA GLY A 93 42.36 18.93 29.12
C GLY A 93 41.10 19.26 28.34
N LEU A 94 41.10 19.09 27.01
CA LEU A 94 39.97 19.37 26.13
C LEU A 94 39.03 18.16 25.92
N GLY A 95 39.07 17.11 26.74
CA GLY A 95 38.08 16.01 26.63
C GLY A 95 38.59 14.73 25.98
N GLY A 96 39.84 14.72 25.49
CA GLY A 96 40.47 13.61 24.79
C GLY A 96 40.60 12.32 25.60
N ARG A 97 40.73 11.20 24.87
CA ARG A 97 40.93 9.86 25.44
C ARG A 97 42.43 9.59 25.62
N GLY A 98 42.81 8.92 26.71
CA GLY A 98 44.21 8.58 26.99
C GLY A 98 44.89 7.76 25.88
N SER A 99 44.12 6.91 25.19
CA SER A 99 44.57 6.10 24.05
C SER A 99 45.03 6.92 22.84
N GLN A 100 44.60 8.17 22.71
CA GLN A 100 44.91 9.03 21.56
C GLN A 100 46.31 9.64 21.61
N ASN A 101 46.95 9.62 22.78
CA ASN A 101 48.30 10.15 22.98
C ASN A 101 49.34 9.03 23.14
N GLU A 102 49.01 7.80 22.73
CA GLU A 102 49.96 6.68 22.58
C GLU A 102 50.69 6.26 23.88
N ARG A 103 50.19 6.67 25.04
CA ARG A 103 50.81 6.49 26.36
C ARG A 103 49.95 5.66 27.34
N GLY A 104 49.04 4.84 26.82
CA GLY A 104 48.20 3.91 27.60
C GLY A 104 46.78 4.42 27.86
N ASN A 105 45.89 3.51 28.28
CA ASN A 105 44.46 3.80 28.45
C ASN A 105 44.12 4.51 29.77
N ALA A 106 44.99 4.43 30.79
CA ALA A 106 44.65 4.85 32.14
C ALA A 106 45.06 6.31 32.41
N VAL A 107 44.07 7.18 32.62
CA VAL A 107 44.25 8.62 32.88
C VAL A 107 45.18 8.92 34.08
N LYS A 108 45.25 8.01 35.06
CA LYS A 108 46.15 8.12 36.23
C LYS A 108 47.64 8.15 35.87
N GLN A 109 48.04 7.62 34.71
CA GLN A 109 49.43 7.61 34.23
C GLN A 109 49.95 9.01 33.85
N TYR A 110 49.07 10.01 33.80
CA TYR A 110 49.44 11.40 33.52
C TYR A 110 49.78 12.20 34.80
N ILE A 111 49.66 11.61 35.99
CA ILE A 111 50.07 12.23 37.25
C ILE A 111 51.59 12.13 37.37
N LYS A 112 52.26 13.21 37.79
CA LYS A 112 53.71 13.21 38.06
C LYS A 112 54.04 12.17 39.14
N ASP A 113 55.13 11.43 38.95
CA ASP A 113 55.57 10.42 39.92
C ASP A 113 55.74 11.03 41.31
N GLY A 114 55.25 10.32 42.34
CA GLY A 114 55.25 10.80 43.74
C GLY A 114 54.12 11.78 44.10
N GLN A 115 53.25 12.14 43.16
CA GLN A 115 52.11 13.04 43.42
C GLN A 115 50.77 12.29 43.40
N SER A 116 49.78 12.80 44.15
CA SER A 116 48.45 12.18 44.27
C SER A 116 47.39 12.78 43.33
N ARG A 117 47.66 13.97 42.79
CA ARG A 117 46.76 14.72 41.92
C ARG A 117 47.54 15.46 40.83
N ALA A 118 46.93 15.58 39.66
CA ALA A 118 47.38 16.45 38.58
C ALA A 118 46.22 17.37 38.14
N LYS A 119 46.57 18.58 37.71
CA LYS A 119 45.59 19.55 37.18
C LYS A 119 46.07 20.09 35.84
N VAL A 120 45.17 20.08 34.86
CA VAL A 120 45.35 20.75 33.57
C VAL A 120 44.30 21.84 33.46
N ARG A 121 44.71 23.07 33.16
CA ARG A 121 43.83 24.21 32.95
C ARG A 121 44.11 24.85 31.61
N ILE A 122 43.11 24.90 30.75
CA ILE A 122 43.19 25.45 29.39
C ILE A 122 42.20 26.59 29.28
N VAL A 123 42.65 27.76 28.84
CA VAL A 123 41.78 28.92 28.64
C VAL A 123 41.53 29.11 27.14
N LEU A 124 40.26 29.06 26.75
CA LEU A 124 39.79 29.29 25.39
C LEU A 124 39.21 30.70 25.26
N THR A 125 39.44 31.35 24.13
CA THR A 125 38.80 32.62 23.76
C THR A 125 37.31 32.42 23.45
N ASN A 126 36.45 33.38 23.83
CA ASN A 126 35.02 33.33 23.57
C ASN A 126 34.50 34.67 23.01
N ARG A 127 35.20 35.19 22.00
CA ARG A 127 34.88 36.46 21.32
C ARG A 127 34.67 36.24 19.83
N GLY A 128 34.05 37.21 19.17
CA GLY A 128 33.74 37.14 17.74
C GLY A 128 32.53 36.30 17.35
N PHE A 129 32.39 36.03 16.05
CA PHE A 129 31.28 35.27 15.49
C PHE A 129 31.37 33.80 15.88
N GLY A 130 30.28 33.24 16.44
CA GLY A 130 30.25 31.85 16.92
C GLY A 130 30.48 31.67 18.42
N ARG A 131 30.65 32.75 19.20
CA ARG A 131 30.81 32.68 20.67
C ARG A 131 29.71 31.84 21.33
N TYR A 132 30.07 31.13 22.39
CA TYR A 132 29.13 30.34 23.17
C TYR A 132 28.31 31.26 24.09
N PRO A 133 26.98 31.29 23.97
CA PRO A 133 26.13 32.14 24.80
C PRO A 133 26.11 31.62 26.25
N GLY A 134 26.28 32.52 27.22
CA GLY A 134 26.29 32.18 28.65
C GLY A 134 27.68 32.05 29.29
N TYR A 135 28.75 32.19 28.50
CA TYR A 135 30.11 32.39 29.01
C TYR A 135 30.58 33.82 28.70
N GLY A 136 31.54 34.32 29.50
CA GLY A 136 32.17 35.63 29.36
C GLY A 136 33.14 35.70 28.18
N ASP A 137 34.15 36.56 28.29
CA ASP A 137 35.17 36.80 27.27
C ASP A 137 36.03 35.58 26.95
N ALA A 138 36.23 34.70 27.92
CA ALA A 138 36.99 33.47 27.79
C ALA A 138 36.40 32.35 28.65
N ILE A 139 36.82 31.11 28.37
CA ILE A 139 36.33 29.90 29.03
C ILE A 139 37.52 29.11 29.54
N ALA A 140 37.63 28.87 30.85
CA ALA A 140 38.63 27.98 31.41
C ALA A 140 38.07 26.55 31.52
N VAL A 141 38.72 25.61 30.87
CA VAL A 141 38.49 24.17 31.01
C VAL A 141 39.53 23.61 31.96
N GLU A 142 39.10 23.19 33.14
CA GLU A 142 39.95 22.55 34.15
C GLU A 142 39.66 21.06 34.23
N ARG A 143 40.69 20.23 34.06
CA ARG A 143 40.64 18.79 34.32
C ARG A 143 41.48 18.47 35.54
N ILE A 144 40.85 17.86 36.54
CA ILE A 144 41.52 17.39 37.76
C ILE A 144 41.58 15.87 37.71
N ILE A 145 42.78 15.32 37.82
CA ILE A 145 43.05 13.88 37.71
C ILE A 145 43.60 13.39 39.05
N ASN A 146 42.93 12.40 39.62
CA ASN A 146 43.36 11.65 40.80
C ASN A 146 43.51 10.16 40.41
N PHE A 147 44.05 9.34 41.30
CA PHE A 147 44.19 7.90 41.03
C PHE A 147 42.86 7.17 40.79
N THR A 148 41.77 7.66 41.39
CA THR A 148 40.44 7.03 41.34
C THR A 148 39.43 7.76 40.45
N SER A 149 39.66 9.04 40.15
CA SER A 149 38.66 9.89 39.48
C SER A 149 39.31 10.91 38.56
N SER A 150 38.57 11.33 37.52
CA SER A 150 38.93 12.43 36.62
C SER A 150 37.69 13.30 36.42
N THR A 151 37.76 14.58 36.82
CA THR A 151 36.62 15.50 36.76
C THR A 151 36.94 16.71 35.89
N TYR A 152 35.91 17.28 35.26
CA TYR A 152 36.00 18.52 34.49
C TYR A 152 35.28 19.65 35.24
N GLN A 153 35.81 20.86 35.11
CA GLN A 153 35.15 22.09 35.54
C GLN A 153 35.26 23.12 34.40
N LEU A 154 34.12 23.66 33.98
CA LEU A 154 34.04 24.73 32.99
C LEU A 154 33.78 26.03 33.73
N LYS A 155 34.67 27.01 33.54
CA LYS A 155 34.56 28.34 34.15
C LYS A 155 34.44 29.43 33.10
N SER A 156 33.56 30.38 33.34
CA SER A 156 33.42 31.62 32.61
C SER A 156 34.42 32.65 33.14
N LEU A 157 35.20 33.26 32.25
CA LEU A 157 36.15 34.34 32.57
C LEU A 157 35.65 35.65 31.95
N THR A 158 35.52 36.69 32.77
CA THR A 158 35.15 38.03 32.31
C THR A 158 36.19 39.05 32.75
N TYR A 159 36.64 39.91 31.83
CA TYR A 159 37.63 40.94 32.13
C TYR A 159 36.91 42.28 32.30
N LYS A 160 36.80 42.78 33.53
CA LYS A 160 36.22 44.09 33.86
C LYS A 160 37.23 44.93 34.64
N GLY A 161 37.54 46.13 34.16
CA GLY A 161 38.42 47.09 34.86
C GLY A 161 39.84 46.56 35.15
N GLY A 162 40.39 45.72 34.27
CA GLY A 162 41.72 45.12 34.45
C GLY A 162 41.78 43.93 35.42
N ARG A 163 40.66 43.52 36.03
CA ARG A 163 40.55 42.33 36.88
C ARG A 163 39.82 41.20 36.15
N CYS A 164 40.31 39.97 36.32
CA CYS A 164 39.67 38.76 35.81
C CYS A 164 38.72 38.20 36.87
N HIS A 165 37.44 38.05 36.54
CA HIS A 165 36.46 37.36 37.37
C HIS A 165 36.19 35.96 36.81
N GLU A 166 36.28 34.93 37.66
CA GLU A 166 36.05 33.54 37.28
C GLU A 166 34.78 33.00 37.94
N GLU A 167 33.89 32.38 37.16
CA GLU A 167 32.65 31.78 37.66
C GLU A 167 32.51 30.34 37.13
N VAL A 168 32.21 29.37 38.00
CA VAL A 168 32.01 27.97 37.59
C VAL A 168 30.62 27.79 36.97
N VAL A 169 30.56 27.28 35.74
CA VAL A 169 29.31 27.12 34.98
C VAL A 169 28.84 25.67 34.94
N SER A 170 29.73 24.69 34.78
CA SER A 170 29.36 23.27 34.72
C SER A 170 30.50 22.34 35.13
N HIS A 171 30.13 21.17 35.65
CA HIS A 171 31.03 20.05 35.93
C HIS A 171 30.82 18.85 35.00
N LYS A 172 29.87 18.94 34.05
CA LYS A 172 29.48 17.82 33.19
C LYS A 172 30.36 17.75 31.95
N LYS A 173 30.91 16.57 31.66
CA LYS A 173 31.65 16.30 30.41
C LYS A 173 30.78 16.56 29.17
N THR A 174 29.50 16.23 29.22
CA THR A 174 28.58 16.46 28.09
C THR A 174 28.43 17.93 27.69
N ASP A 175 28.60 18.87 28.63
CA ASP A 175 28.59 20.29 28.31
C ASP A 175 29.93 20.75 27.71
N LEU A 176 31.04 20.12 28.09
CA LEU A 176 32.32 20.29 27.39
C LEU A 176 32.23 19.77 25.95
N ASP A 177 31.64 18.59 25.72
CA ASP A 177 31.49 18.04 24.37
C ASP A 177 30.64 18.98 23.47
N LYS A 178 29.57 19.59 24.03
CA LYS A 178 28.79 20.63 23.32
C LYS A 178 29.60 21.88 23.03
N LEU A 179 30.44 22.31 23.97
CA LEU A 179 31.33 23.47 23.79
C LEU A 179 32.31 23.22 22.64
N LEU A 180 32.97 22.06 22.64
CA LEU A 180 33.94 21.68 21.60
C LEU A 180 33.25 21.54 20.23
N ALA A 181 32.07 20.93 20.17
CA ALA A 181 31.28 20.83 18.93
C ALA A 181 30.88 22.22 18.40
N ARG A 182 30.53 23.17 19.28
CA ARG A 182 30.22 24.55 18.89
C ARG A 182 31.43 25.29 18.32
N PHE A 183 32.62 25.04 18.86
CA PHE A 183 33.87 25.63 18.40
C PHE A 183 34.56 24.80 17.30
N SER A 184 33.94 23.74 16.80
CA SER A 184 34.54 22.83 15.81
C SER A 184 35.90 22.26 16.24
N ILE A 185 36.08 21.98 17.54
CA ILE A 185 37.28 21.34 18.09
C ILE A 185 37.08 19.82 18.04
N GLN A 186 37.83 19.13 17.17
CA GLN A 186 37.65 17.70 16.87
C GLN A 186 38.89 16.89 17.24
N LEU A 187 39.01 16.48 18.51
CA LEU A 187 40.19 15.72 18.99
C LEU A 187 40.32 14.32 18.37
N ASP A 188 39.21 13.73 17.95
CA ASP A 188 39.19 12.41 17.29
C ASP A 188 39.68 12.47 15.83
N ASN A 189 39.67 13.66 15.22
CA ASN A 189 40.07 13.85 13.83
C ASN A 189 41.61 13.82 13.72
N PRO A 190 42.20 12.83 13.00
CA PRO A 190 43.64 12.64 12.95
C PRO A 190 44.39 13.80 12.26
N ILE A 191 43.69 14.60 11.46
CA ILE A 191 44.24 15.78 10.82
C ILE A 191 44.21 17.00 11.77
N PHE A 192 43.19 17.12 12.63
CA PHE A 192 43.11 18.19 13.63
C PHE A 192 44.18 18.03 14.71
N TRP A 193 44.35 16.79 15.21
CA TRP A 193 45.28 16.43 16.27
C TRP A 193 46.37 15.49 15.73
N MET A 194 47.47 16.06 15.24
CA MET A 194 48.52 15.29 14.56
C MET A 194 49.67 14.96 15.52
N SER A 195 49.63 13.76 16.11
CA SER A 195 50.72 13.22 16.94
C SER A 195 51.92 12.83 16.08
N GLN A 196 53.07 12.59 16.72
CA GLN A 196 54.28 12.13 16.06
C GLN A 196 54.06 10.85 15.23
N ASN A 197 53.40 9.82 15.77
CA ASN A 197 53.16 8.58 15.00
C ASN A 197 52.12 8.78 13.89
N ARG A 198 51.09 9.61 14.10
CA ARG A 198 50.15 9.98 13.03
C ARG A 198 50.85 10.72 11.88
N CYS A 199 51.78 11.62 12.20
CA CYS A 199 52.63 12.27 11.19
C CYS A 199 53.47 11.24 10.43
N ARG A 200 54.08 10.28 11.13
CA ARG A 200 54.90 9.21 10.54
C ARG A 200 54.10 8.34 9.59
N GLU A 201 52.97 7.79 10.05
CA GLU A 201 52.09 6.96 9.23
C GLU A 201 51.65 7.70 7.96
N PHE A 202 51.37 9.00 8.10
CA PHE A 202 50.92 9.83 7.00
C PHE A 202 52.03 10.14 5.97
N LEU A 203 53.20 10.58 6.42
CA LEU A 203 54.31 10.93 5.53
C LEU A 203 54.89 9.69 4.82
N GLN A 204 54.79 8.51 5.43
CA GLN A 204 55.36 7.26 4.92
C GLN A 204 54.38 6.41 4.09
N GLU A 205 53.06 6.51 4.27
CA GLU A 205 52.07 5.70 3.52
C GLU A 205 51.02 6.53 2.76
N LEU A 206 51.39 7.02 1.57
CA LEU A 206 50.48 7.69 0.62
C LEU A 206 49.63 6.68 -0.19
N LYS A 207 48.91 5.80 0.50
CA LYS A 207 48.00 4.83 -0.14
C LYS A 207 46.67 5.52 -0.51
N PRO A 208 46.15 5.35 -1.75
CA PRO A 208 44.95 6.08 -2.20
C PRO A 208 43.72 5.94 -1.29
N GLY A 209 43.44 4.73 -0.79
CA GLY A 209 42.31 4.49 0.12
C GLY A 209 42.48 5.15 1.49
N LYS A 210 43.71 5.22 2.03
CA LYS A 210 43.98 5.91 3.30
C LYS A 210 43.76 7.41 3.17
N LEU A 211 44.24 8.00 2.07
CA LEU A 211 44.05 9.43 1.77
C LEU A 211 42.56 9.78 1.68
N TYR A 212 41.74 8.91 1.06
CA TYR A 212 40.29 9.10 0.98
C TYR A 212 39.61 9.08 2.36
N ASN A 213 39.93 8.08 3.19
CA ASN A 213 39.38 8.00 4.55
C ASN A 213 39.76 9.23 5.38
N MET A 214 41.00 9.71 5.23
CA MET A 214 41.46 10.93 5.89
C MET A 214 40.71 12.16 5.39
N PHE A 215 40.47 12.30 4.09
CA PHE A 215 39.63 13.37 3.54
C PHE A 215 38.22 13.34 4.13
N MET A 216 37.58 12.18 4.17
CA MET A 216 36.22 12.04 4.70
C MET A 216 36.13 12.34 6.21
N ALA A 217 37.14 11.89 6.98
CA ALA A 217 37.25 12.18 8.41
C ALA A 217 37.57 13.66 8.67
N ALA A 218 38.55 14.22 7.94
CA ALA A 218 39.01 15.60 8.06
C ALA A 218 37.86 16.59 7.86
N THR A 219 37.09 16.40 6.80
CA THR A 219 36.00 17.29 6.39
C THR A 219 34.69 17.08 7.16
N GLY A 220 34.63 16.08 8.07
CA GLY A 220 33.40 15.73 8.80
C GLY A 220 32.31 15.07 7.95
N LEU A 221 32.63 14.69 6.71
CA LEU A 221 31.70 14.03 5.79
C LEU A 221 31.38 12.60 6.25
N ASP A 222 32.33 11.88 6.85
CA ASP A 222 32.08 10.55 7.40
C ASP A 222 31.10 10.58 8.58
N PHE A 223 31.27 11.55 9.50
CA PHE A 223 30.34 11.73 10.62
C PHE A 223 28.92 12.05 10.11
N SER A 224 28.81 12.96 9.15
CA SER A 224 27.53 13.32 8.54
C SER A 224 26.85 12.11 7.88
N ARG A 225 27.62 11.29 7.16
CA ARG A 225 27.14 10.05 6.54
C ARG A 225 26.65 9.04 7.59
N GLN A 226 27.39 8.87 8.68
CA GLN A 226 26.99 7.98 9.77
C GLN A 226 25.67 8.45 10.42
N CYS A 227 25.53 9.74 10.73
CA CYS A 227 24.28 10.29 11.26
C CYS A 227 23.09 10.05 10.32
N TYR A 228 23.30 10.13 9.01
CA TYR A 228 22.24 9.85 8.03
C TYR A 228 21.90 8.36 7.97
N SER A 229 22.88 7.48 8.06
CA SER A 229 22.65 6.03 8.15
C SER A 229 21.88 5.65 9.41
N GLU A 230 22.21 6.22 10.56
CA GLU A 230 21.46 6.03 11.82
C GLU A 230 20.05 6.60 11.72
N SER A 231 19.87 7.73 11.05
CA SER A 231 18.54 8.29 10.78
C SER A 231 17.70 7.38 9.87
N GLU A 232 18.34 6.67 8.95
CA GLU A 232 17.69 5.68 8.06
C GLU A 232 17.19 4.46 8.84
N THR A 233 18.00 3.93 9.77
CA THR A 233 17.59 2.82 10.63
C THR A 233 16.41 3.22 11.52
N TYR A 234 16.46 4.40 12.16
CA TYR A 234 15.32 4.91 12.94
C TYR A 234 14.06 5.13 12.10
N SER A 235 14.22 5.57 10.84
CA SER A 235 13.09 5.70 9.92
C SER A 235 12.48 4.34 9.56
N ALA A 236 13.29 3.31 9.36
CA ALA A 236 12.84 1.96 9.05
C ALA A 236 12.13 1.31 10.25
N GLU A 237 12.66 1.49 11.46
CA GLU A 237 12.02 1.04 12.71
C GLU A 237 10.66 1.72 12.93
N SER A 238 10.59 3.03 12.70
CA SER A 238 9.35 3.80 12.80
C SER A 238 8.30 3.33 11.78
N GLU A 239 8.72 2.92 10.58
CA GLU A 239 7.83 2.36 9.56
C GLU A 239 7.28 1.00 9.98
N LYS A 240 8.11 0.12 10.57
CA LYS A 240 7.64 -1.15 11.15
C LYS A 240 6.56 -0.93 12.21
N LEU A 241 6.75 0.07 13.07
CA LEU A 241 5.75 0.43 14.09
C LEU A 241 4.45 0.96 13.46
N VAL A 242 4.53 1.76 12.39
CA VAL A 242 3.33 2.22 11.66
C VAL A 242 2.57 1.05 11.03
N LEU A 243 3.28 0.05 10.51
CA LEU A 243 2.66 -1.17 9.95
C LEU A 243 1.97 -2.02 11.03
N SER A 244 2.57 -2.18 12.22
CA SER A 244 1.92 -2.91 13.31
C SER A 244 0.66 -2.22 13.81
N VAL A 245 0.67 -0.88 13.91
CA VAL A 245 -0.53 -0.10 14.26
C VAL A 245 -1.60 -0.22 13.17
N ARG A 246 -1.24 -0.27 11.89
CA ARG A 246 -2.17 -0.52 10.78
C ARG A 246 -2.85 -1.88 10.91
N GLN A 247 -2.08 -2.92 11.25
CA GLN A 247 -2.59 -4.26 11.46
C GLN A 247 -3.58 -4.29 12.64
N ALA A 248 -3.22 -3.68 13.78
CA ALA A 248 -4.11 -3.56 14.93
C ALA A 248 -5.43 -2.79 14.61
N CYS A 249 -5.38 -1.77 13.74
CA CYS A 249 -6.59 -1.11 13.23
C CYS A 249 -7.46 -2.08 12.41
N SER A 250 -6.84 -2.90 11.55
CA SER A 250 -7.55 -3.89 10.73
C SER A 250 -8.21 -4.97 11.59
N ASP A 251 -7.54 -5.43 12.64
CA ASP A 251 -8.05 -6.49 13.51
C ASP A 251 -9.26 -6.00 14.31
N LYS A 252 -9.18 -4.76 14.86
CA LYS A 252 -10.32 -4.12 15.53
C LYS A 252 -11.51 -3.89 14.59
N LEU A 253 -11.27 -3.60 13.32
CA LEU A 253 -12.35 -3.42 12.34
C LEU A 253 -13.10 -4.73 12.08
N LYS A 254 -12.37 -5.85 11.91
CA LYS A 254 -12.96 -7.19 11.79
C LYS A 254 -13.76 -7.58 13.03
N GLU A 255 -13.26 -7.24 14.21
CA GLU A 255 -13.96 -7.48 15.48
C GLU A 255 -15.27 -6.68 15.58
N ILE A 256 -15.27 -5.41 15.14
CA ILE A 256 -16.49 -4.59 15.05
C ILE A 256 -17.51 -5.19 14.06
N GLU A 257 -17.06 -5.67 12.90
CA GLU A 257 -17.93 -6.30 11.90
C GLU A 257 -18.57 -7.59 12.44
N LYS A 258 -17.78 -8.46 13.06
CA LYS A 258 -18.27 -9.69 13.68
C LYS A 258 -19.34 -9.40 14.75
N LEU A 259 -19.08 -8.47 15.66
CA LEU A 259 -20.05 -8.10 16.71
C LEU A 259 -21.35 -7.49 16.14
N ARG A 260 -21.28 -6.76 15.01
CA ARG A 260 -22.48 -6.26 14.32
C ARG A 260 -23.32 -7.38 13.73
N GLU A 261 -22.68 -8.36 13.11
CA GLU A 261 -23.36 -9.53 12.55
C GLU A 261 -24.01 -10.36 13.65
N ASP A 262 -23.29 -10.64 14.74
CA ASP A 262 -23.79 -11.41 15.88
C ASP A 262 -25.01 -10.71 16.52
N ARG A 263 -24.97 -9.38 16.68
CA ARG A 263 -26.13 -8.61 17.18
C ARG A 263 -27.36 -8.73 16.27
N LYS A 264 -27.17 -8.67 14.95
CA LYS A 264 -28.27 -8.82 13.98
C LYS A 264 -28.90 -10.22 14.07
N ARG A 265 -28.09 -11.26 14.30
CA ARG A 265 -28.58 -12.64 14.51
C ARG A 265 -29.41 -12.76 15.78
N ILE A 266 -28.98 -12.13 16.89
CA ILE A 266 -29.74 -12.10 18.15
C ILE A 266 -31.09 -11.41 17.97
N GLN A 267 -31.15 -10.25 17.31
CA GLN A 267 -32.41 -9.54 17.05
C GLN A 267 -33.39 -10.37 16.21
N ASN A 268 -32.90 -11.04 15.17
CA ASN A 268 -33.73 -11.93 14.35
C ASN A 268 -34.25 -13.13 15.16
N MET A 269 -33.45 -13.68 16.08
CA MET A 269 -33.87 -14.77 16.96
C MET A 269 -35.00 -14.33 17.90
N GLU A 270 -34.93 -13.12 18.45
CA GLU A 270 -35.92 -12.57 19.37
C GLU A 270 -37.27 -12.30 18.68
N GLN A 271 -37.24 -11.77 17.45
CA GLN A 271 -38.43 -11.63 16.59
C GLN A 271 -39.06 -12.99 16.26
N ASN A 272 -38.25 -14.01 15.95
CA ASN A 272 -38.75 -15.36 15.69
C ASN A 272 -39.41 -15.98 16.95
N LYS A 273 -38.87 -15.71 18.15
CA LYS A 273 -39.47 -16.16 19.43
C LYS A 273 -40.83 -15.52 19.69
N GLN A 274 -40.98 -14.21 19.41
CA GLN A 274 -42.27 -13.51 19.51
C GLN A 274 -43.30 -14.09 18.53
N SER A 275 -42.89 -14.29 17.27
CA SER A 275 -43.75 -14.90 16.24
C SER A 275 -44.18 -16.33 16.61
N LEU A 276 -43.30 -17.11 17.23
CA LEU A 276 -43.62 -18.47 17.70
C LEU A 276 -44.65 -18.47 18.84
N SER A 277 -44.57 -17.49 19.76
CA SER A 277 -45.55 -17.33 20.85
C SER A 277 -46.95 -17.08 20.32
N GLU A 278 -47.10 -16.16 19.37
CA GLU A 278 -48.38 -15.83 18.73
C GLU A 278 -48.97 -17.04 17.99
N LEU A 279 -48.13 -17.79 17.26
CA LEU A 279 -48.55 -18.98 16.54
C LEU A 279 -48.98 -20.13 17.47
N LYS A 280 -48.32 -20.29 18.62
CA LYS A 280 -48.72 -21.27 19.65
C LYS A 280 -50.07 -20.96 20.28
N THR A 281 -50.42 -19.69 20.44
CA THR A 281 -51.76 -19.27 20.90
C THR A 281 -52.83 -19.61 19.86
N ILE A 282 -52.54 -19.41 18.57
CA ILE A 282 -53.45 -19.75 17.46
C ILE A 282 -53.68 -21.27 17.36
N LEU A 283 -52.61 -22.07 17.50
CA LEU A 283 -52.69 -23.54 17.44
C LEU A 283 -53.65 -24.16 18.47
N ARG A 284 -53.92 -23.48 19.60
CA ARG A 284 -54.84 -23.98 20.63
C ARG A 284 -56.32 -23.95 20.22
N TRP A 285 -56.70 -23.09 19.27
CA TRP A 285 -58.10 -22.90 18.82
C TRP A 285 -58.44 -23.67 17.54
N LEU A 286 -57.43 -24.12 16.78
CA LEU A 286 -57.62 -24.85 15.52
C LEU A 286 -58.32 -26.22 15.67
N PRO A 287 -58.04 -27.04 16.70
CA PRO A 287 -58.68 -28.35 16.86
C PRO A 287 -60.21 -28.29 16.97
N ILE A 288 -60.75 -27.21 17.57
CA ILE A 288 -62.20 -26.98 17.72
C ILE A 288 -62.84 -26.64 16.38
N ARG A 289 -62.20 -25.78 15.59
CA ARG A 289 -62.65 -25.38 14.25
C ARG A 289 -62.66 -26.56 13.28
N ASP A 290 -61.59 -27.35 13.28
CA ASP A 290 -61.39 -28.44 12.33
C ASP A 290 -62.36 -29.58 12.58
N CYS A 291 -62.54 -29.96 13.84
CA CYS A 291 -63.50 -30.97 14.23
C CYS A 291 -64.94 -30.57 13.84
N HIS A 292 -65.29 -29.27 13.88
CA HIS A 292 -66.61 -28.77 13.46
C HIS A 292 -66.80 -28.74 11.93
N LYS A 293 -65.75 -28.37 11.16
CA LYS A 293 -65.80 -28.38 9.68
C LYS A 293 -65.80 -29.81 9.12
N ASP A 294 -65.07 -30.73 9.73
CA ASP A 294 -65.01 -32.13 9.30
C ASP A 294 -66.33 -32.88 9.52
N LEU A 295 -67.03 -32.59 10.62
CA LEU A 295 -68.34 -33.21 10.94
C LEU A 295 -69.40 -32.92 9.87
N CYS A 296 -69.54 -31.65 9.48
CA CYS A 296 -70.50 -31.21 8.45
C CYS A 296 -70.12 -31.69 7.02
N ARG A 297 -68.83 -31.94 6.78
CA ARG A 297 -68.32 -32.46 5.51
C ARG A 297 -68.57 -33.97 5.37
N HIS A 298 -68.40 -34.73 6.46
CA HIS A 298 -68.55 -36.19 6.44
C HIS A 298 -70.02 -36.65 6.26
N GLU A 299 -71.00 -35.93 6.81
CA GLU A 299 -72.44 -36.23 6.62
C GLU A 299 -72.90 -36.13 5.16
N LYS A 300 -72.39 -35.14 4.41
CA LYS A 300 -72.74 -34.94 2.99
C LYS A 300 -72.05 -35.92 2.03
N LEU A 301 -70.92 -36.50 2.44
CA LEU A 301 -70.14 -37.44 1.63
C LEU A 301 -70.70 -38.87 1.71
N LEU A 302 -71.33 -39.24 2.82
CA LEU A 302 -71.91 -40.58 3.03
C LEU A 302 -73.00 -40.90 2.00
N VAL A 303 -73.93 -39.97 1.78
CA VAL A 303 -75.08 -40.14 0.85
C VAL A 303 -74.62 -40.33 -0.60
N LYS A 304 -73.54 -39.65 -1.02
CA LYS A 304 -73.03 -39.74 -2.39
C LYS A 304 -72.14 -40.95 -2.64
N ALA A 305 -71.57 -41.55 -1.59
CA ALA A 305 -70.68 -42.69 -1.70
C ALA A 305 -71.41 -44.01 -2.00
N VAL A 306 -72.61 -44.20 -1.44
CA VAL A 306 -73.39 -45.44 -1.57
C VAL A 306 -73.86 -45.72 -3.02
N GLU A 307 -74.25 -44.68 -3.77
CA GLU A 307 -74.71 -44.80 -5.17
C GLU A 307 -73.59 -45.10 -6.18
N VAL A 308 -72.37 -44.65 -5.90
CA VAL A 308 -71.23 -44.79 -6.81
C VAL A 308 -70.58 -46.17 -6.66
N TYR A 309 -70.68 -46.79 -5.48
CA TYR A 309 -70.08 -48.09 -5.18
C TYR A 309 -70.63 -49.25 -6.04
N THR A 310 -71.95 -49.28 -6.27
CA THR A 310 -72.63 -50.38 -6.97
C THR A 310 -72.31 -50.49 -8.46
N LYS A 311 -72.02 -49.36 -9.13
CA LYS A 311 -71.72 -49.33 -10.58
C LYS A 311 -70.25 -49.62 -10.93
N LEU A 312 -69.34 -49.45 -9.97
CA LEU A 312 -67.89 -49.63 -10.18
C LEU A 312 -67.42 -51.08 -10.02
N LYS A 313 -68.20 -51.93 -9.33
CA LYS A 313 -67.80 -53.30 -8.93
C LYS A 313 -67.75 -54.28 -10.11
N GLU A 314 -68.57 -54.06 -11.13
CA GLU A 314 -68.70 -54.94 -12.30
C GLU A 314 -67.60 -54.73 -13.36
N GLY A 315 -66.95 -53.56 -13.39
CA GLY A 315 -65.86 -53.24 -14.35
C GLY A 315 -64.44 -53.58 -13.88
N PHE A 316 -64.27 -53.93 -12.61
CA PHE A 316 -62.95 -54.10 -11.98
C PHE A 316 -62.25 -55.43 -12.34
N ALA A 317 -63.01 -56.51 -12.49
CA ALA A 317 -62.49 -57.88 -12.66
C ALA A 317 -61.71 -58.13 -13.98
N VAL A 318 -61.88 -57.28 -14.99
CA VAL A 318 -61.22 -57.43 -16.31
C VAL A 318 -59.83 -56.79 -16.35
N LYS A 319 -59.57 -55.75 -15.53
CA LYS A 319 -58.30 -54.99 -15.55
C LYS A 319 -57.18 -55.60 -14.68
N GLU A 320 -57.51 -56.47 -13.72
CA GLU A 320 -56.51 -57.13 -12.85
C GLU A 320 -55.53 -58.03 -13.61
N LYS A 321 -55.97 -58.69 -14.70
CA LYS A 321 -55.11 -59.59 -15.49
C LYS A 321 -54.05 -58.87 -16.32
N MET A 322 -54.29 -57.64 -16.79
CA MET A 322 -53.33 -56.89 -17.62
C MET A 322 -52.21 -56.22 -16.81
N LYS A 323 -52.40 -56.01 -15.50
CA LYS A 323 -51.43 -55.35 -14.63
C LYS A 323 -50.25 -56.27 -14.24
N ALA A 324 -50.51 -57.57 -14.08
CA ALA A 324 -49.50 -58.54 -13.66
C ALA A 324 -48.31 -58.61 -14.64
N ASP A 325 -48.56 -58.51 -15.94
CA ASP A 325 -47.53 -58.55 -16.99
C ASP A 325 -46.67 -57.27 -17.06
N CYS A 326 -47.21 -56.13 -16.63
CA CYS A 326 -46.54 -54.83 -16.65
C CYS A 326 -45.61 -54.65 -15.44
N LEU A 327 -46.00 -55.17 -14.27
CA LEU A 327 -45.19 -55.15 -13.04
C LEU A 327 -43.91 -55.98 -13.15
N GLN A 328 -43.94 -57.14 -13.83
CA GLN A 328 -42.74 -57.94 -14.06
C GLN A 328 -41.68 -57.21 -14.89
N LYS A 329 -42.09 -56.39 -15.87
CA LYS A 329 -41.16 -55.58 -16.67
C LYS A 329 -40.56 -54.42 -15.85
N PHE A 330 -41.36 -53.78 -15.00
CA PHE A 330 -40.92 -52.71 -14.11
C PHE A 330 -39.84 -53.18 -13.11
N GLU A 331 -40.04 -54.33 -12.46
CA GLU A 331 -39.06 -54.89 -11.51
C GLU A 331 -37.71 -55.22 -12.17
N GLN A 332 -37.73 -55.67 -13.42
CA GLN A 332 -36.51 -55.99 -14.17
C GLN A 332 -35.69 -54.73 -14.51
N ILE A 333 -36.36 -53.63 -14.89
CA ILE A 333 -35.68 -52.35 -15.21
C ILE A 333 -35.20 -51.64 -13.93
N GLN A 334 -35.94 -51.77 -12.83
CA GLN A 334 -35.55 -51.22 -11.52
C GLN A 334 -34.27 -51.86 -10.98
N LYS A 335 -34.13 -53.19 -11.08
CA LYS A 335 -32.86 -53.88 -10.72
C LYS A 335 -31.68 -53.37 -11.55
N ASN A 336 -31.87 -53.20 -12.86
CA ASN A 336 -30.81 -52.68 -13.74
C ASN A 336 -30.40 -51.25 -13.37
N LYS A 337 -31.35 -50.40 -12.96
CA LYS A 337 -31.07 -49.04 -12.47
C LYS A 337 -30.25 -49.05 -11.17
N ASP A 338 -30.63 -49.87 -10.20
CA ASP A 338 -29.94 -49.94 -8.90
C ASP A 338 -28.50 -50.43 -9.07
N GLU A 339 -28.27 -51.44 -9.93
CA GLU A 339 -26.93 -51.92 -10.29
C GLU A 339 -26.08 -50.85 -10.99
N LEU A 340 -26.67 -50.04 -11.88
CA LEU A 340 -25.99 -48.93 -12.56
C LEU A 340 -25.66 -47.78 -11.60
N GLN A 341 -26.56 -47.45 -10.67
CA GLN A 341 -26.31 -46.42 -9.64
C GLN A 341 -25.19 -46.82 -8.68
N GLU A 342 -25.11 -48.10 -8.29
CA GLU A 342 -24.02 -48.61 -7.47
C GLU A 342 -22.67 -48.57 -8.21
N LYS A 343 -22.65 -48.98 -9.48
CA LYS A 343 -21.47 -48.84 -10.37
C LYS A 343 -21.03 -47.38 -10.51
N MET A 344 -21.96 -46.43 -10.65
CA MET A 344 -21.64 -45.00 -10.74
C MET A 344 -21.10 -44.41 -9.44
N LYS A 345 -21.62 -44.81 -8.29
CA LYS A 345 -21.06 -44.41 -6.97
C LYS A 345 -19.64 -44.90 -6.81
N ASN A 346 -19.37 -46.15 -7.16
CA ASN A 346 -18.04 -46.74 -7.09
C ASN A 346 -17.06 -46.03 -8.04
N LEU A 347 -17.46 -45.78 -9.28
CA LEU A 347 -16.65 -45.03 -10.25
C LEU A 347 -16.43 -43.56 -9.85
N GLN A 348 -17.39 -42.90 -9.17
CA GLN A 348 -17.19 -41.56 -8.60
C GLN A 348 -16.13 -41.55 -7.50
N ILE A 349 -16.15 -42.55 -6.62
CA ILE A 349 -15.14 -42.71 -5.56
C ILE A 349 -13.77 -42.96 -6.18
N GLU A 350 -13.69 -43.84 -7.20
CA GLU A 350 -12.46 -44.10 -7.95
C GLU A 350 -11.93 -42.84 -8.65
N LEU A 351 -12.78 -42.06 -9.33
CA LEU A 351 -12.39 -40.79 -9.97
C LEU A 351 -11.91 -39.75 -8.96
N LYS A 352 -12.50 -39.71 -7.76
CA LYS A 352 -12.08 -38.81 -6.67
C LYS A 352 -10.71 -39.24 -6.12
N ASN A 353 -10.48 -40.54 -5.97
CA ASN A 353 -9.20 -41.08 -5.51
C ASN A 353 -8.09 -40.88 -6.57
N LEU A 354 -8.37 -41.17 -7.84
CA LEU A 354 -7.48 -40.85 -8.97
C LEU A 354 -7.23 -39.34 -9.11
N GLY A 355 -8.19 -38.50 -8.73
CA GLY A 355 -8.03 -37.05 -8.66
C GLY A 355 -7.03 -36.60 -7.60
N LYS A 356 -7.07 -37.21 -6.40
CA LYS A 356 -6.08 -36.99 -5.34
C LYS A 356 -4.70 -37.54 -5.72
N GLU A 357 -4.66 -38.73 -6.30
CA GLU A 357 -3.43 -39.36 -6.77
C GLU A 357 -2.76 -38.56 -7.90
N LYS A 358 -3.54 -38.04 -8.86
CA LYS A 358 -3.04 -37.10 -9.88
C LYS A 358 -2.40 -35.87 -9.26
N LYS A 359 -3.02 -35.31 -8.20
CA LYS A 359 -2.48 -34.14 -7.51
C LYS A 359 -1.16 -34.47 -6.81
N SER A 360 -1.10 -35.59 -6.07
CA SER A 360 0.14 -36.08 -5.43
C SER A 360 1.26 -36.28 -6.44
N ARG A 361 0.99 -37.03 -7.53
CA ARG A 361 1.97 -37.30 -8.60
C ARG A 361 2.43 -36.03 -9.32
N ARG A 362 1.55 -35.02 -9.45
CA ARG A 362 1.90 -33.72 -10.02
C ARG A 362 2.79 -32.91 -9.09
N ASP A 363 2.48 -32.91 -7.80
CA ASP A 363 3.25 -32.19 -6.78
C ASP A 363 4.65 -32.82 -6.62
N GLU A 364 4.74 -34.15 -6.61
CA GLU A 364 6.02 -34.91 -6.66
C GLU A 364 6.82 -34.61 -7.94
N MET A 365 6.16 -34.55 -9.11
CA MET A 365 6.83 -34.18 -10.37
C MET A 365 7.38 -32.74 -10.33
N LEU A 366 6.65 -31.81 -9.71
CA LEU A 366 7.08 -30.42 -9.57
C LEU A 366 8.26 -30.30 -8.60
N ASP A 367 8.24 -31.04 -7.48
CA ASP A 367 9.33 -31.06 -6.50
C ASP A 367 10.61 -31.65 -7.10
N VAL A 368 10.54 -32.83 -7.73
CA VAL A 368 11.68 -33.45 -8.44
C VAL A 368 12.18 -32.54 -9.58
N GLY A 369 11.27 -31.86 -10.29
CA GLY A 369 11.63 -30.90 -11.33
C GLY A 369 12.36 -29.66 -10.79
N GLN A 370 11.96 -29.16 -9.61
CA GLN A 370 12.64 -28.06 -8.94
C GLN A 370 14.03 -28.48 -8.46
N GLN A 371 14.15 -29.67 -7.87
CA GLN A 371 15.43 -30.24 -7.43
C GLN A 371 16.39 -30.46 -8.62
N LEU A 372 15.89 -31.02 -9.73
CA LEU A 372 16.67 -31.19 -10.96
C LEU A 372 17.13 -29.83 -11.51
N SER A 373 16.26 -28.82 -11.56
CA SER A 373 16.63 -27.48 -12.02
C SER A 373 17.70 -26.81 -11.14
N ALA A 374 17.73 -27.13 -9.84
CA ALA A 374 18.74 -26.64 -8.91
C ALA A 374 20.09 -27.33 -9.13
N VAL A 375 20.07 -28.65 -9.33
CA VAL A 375 21.27 -29.44 -9.67
C VAL A 375 21.82 -29.02 -11.04
N GLU A 376 20.99 -28.83 -12.06
CA GLU A 376 21.40 -28.34 -13.39
C GLU A 376 22.01 -26.92 -13.32
N ARG A 377 21.47 -26.04 -12.47
CA ARG A 377 22.04 -24.71 -12.25
C ARG A 377 23.42 -24.80 -11.60
N ASN A 378 23.57 -25.62 -10.57
CA ASN A 378 24.85 -25.82 -9.89
C ASN A 378 25.88 -26.49 -10.81
N HIS A 379 25.45 -27.45 -11.63
CA HIS A 379 26.26 -28.08 -12.66
C HIS A 379 26.78 -27.07 -13.69
N ARG A 380 25.91 -26.17 -14.20
CA ARG A 380 26.32 -25.11 -15.13
C ARG A 380 27.31 -24.12 -14.52
N VAL A 381 27.17 -23.82 -13.23
CA VAL A 381 28.12 -22.96 -12.51
C VAL A 381 29.47 -23.67 -12.40
N LEU A 382 29.50 -24.93 -11.99
CA LEU A 382 30.72 -25.73 -11.94
C LEU A 382 31.36 -25.94 -13.32
N ASP A 383 30.57 -26.09 -14.38
CA ASP A 383 31.06 -26.17 -15.75
C ASP A 383 31.73 -24.89 -16.21
N ALA A 384 31.16 -23.73 -15.87
CA ALA A 384 31.76 -22.44 -16.16
C ALA A 384 33.07 -22.25 -15.37
N GLU A 385 33.13 -22.71 -14.11
CA GLU A 385 34.32 -22.65 -13.27
C GLU A 385 35.43 -23.60 -13.74
N ILE A 386 35.08 -24.85 -14.08
CA ILE A 386 36.02 -25.82 -14.68
C ILE A 386 36.51 -25.31 -16.03
N SER A 387 35.64 -24.83 -16.91
CA SER A 387 36.04 -24.28 -18.21
C SER A 387 36.97 -23.07 -18.04
N SER A 388 36.69 -22.19 -17.08
CA SER A 388 37.56 -21.06 -16.77
C SER A 388 38.93 -21.52 -16.25
N MET A 389 39.01 -22.55 -15.42
CA MET A 389 40.27 -23.07 -14.88
C MET A 389 41.05 -23.90 -15.92
N GLU A 390 40.37 -24.66 -16.78
CA GLU A 390 40.99 -25.37 -17.92
C GLU A 390 41.54 -24.39 -18.95
N GLN A 391 40.83 -23.27 -19.18
CA GLN A 391 41.31 -22.19 -20.03
C GLN A 391 42.53 -21.50 -19.39
N GLN A 392 42.57 -21.33 -18.06
CA GLN A 392 43.75 -20.84 -17.35
C GLN A 392 44.94 -21.81 -17.46
N LEU A 393 44.73 -23.12 -17.35
CA LEU A 393 45.78 -24.12 -17.54
C LEU A 393 46.31 -24.14 -18.98
N LYS A 394 45.42 -24.16 -19.98
CA LYS A 394 45.81 -24.07 -21.40
C LYS A 394 46.54 -22.77 -21.70
N GLU A 395 46.16 -21.65 -21.10
CA GLU A 395 46.86 -20.38 -21.24
C GLU A 395 48.24 -20.41 -20.58
N ILE A 396 48.40 -21.05 -19.41
CA ILE A 396 49.70 -21.21 -18.74
C ILE A 396 50.62 -22.18 -19.51
N GLU A 397 50.08 -23.27 -20.05
CA GLU A 397 50.79 -24.22 -20.91
C GLU A 397 51.16 -23.61 -22.27
N ALA A 398 50.28 -22.80 -22.87
CA ALA A 398 50.58 -22.04 -24.08
C ALA A 398 51.64 -20.95 -23.84
N LYS A 399 51.60 -20.29 -22.67
CA LYS A 399 52.63 -19.34 -22.21
C LYS A 399 54.00 -19.98 -21.96
N LYS A 400 54.09 -21.32 -21.82
CA LYS A 400 55.35 -22.07 -21.77
C LYS A 400 56.02 -22.20 -23.15
N ASN A 401 55.24 -22.16 -24.24
CA ASN A 401 55.74 -22.49 -25.58
C ASN A 401 55.92 -21.31 -26.54
N GLN A 402 55.34 -20.13 -26.32
CA GLN A 402 55.57 -18.98 -27.21
C GLN A 402 55.71 -17.65 -26.47
N GLY A 403 56.73 -16.90 -26.88
CA GLY A 403 57.32 -15.75 -26.19
C GLY A 403 56.35 -14.64 -25.82
N ILE A 404 56.64 -14.05 -24.66
CA ILE A 404 55.82 -13.17 -23.81
C ILE A 404 55.43 -11.81 -24.44
N HIS A 405 55.78 -11.52 -25.70
CA HIS A 405 55.67 -10.16 -26.22
C HIS A 405 54.50 -9.87 -27.19
N TYR A 406 53.89 -10.87 -27.84
CA TYR A 406 52.80 -10.64 -28.81
C TYR A 406 51.38 -10.64 -28.19
N SER A 407 51.17 -11.34 -27.05
CA SER A 407 49.82 -11.52 -26.48
C SER A 407 49.28 -10.34 -25.66
N ILE A 408 50.15 -9.44 -25.21
CA ILE A 408 49.75 -8.23 -24.46
C ILE A 408 49.08 -7.22 -25.39
N VAL A 409 49.61 -7.05 -26.60
CA VAL A 409 49.10 -6.08 -27.60
C VAL A 409 47.75 -6.52 -28.15
N GLU A 410 47.56 -7.81 -28.44
CA GLU A 410 46.27 -8.34 -28.90
C GLU A 410 45.19 -8.25 -27.81
N ALA A 411 45.54 -8.53 -26.56
CA ALA A 411 44.63 -8.41 -25.43
C ALA A 411 44.23 -6.95 -25.14
N GLU A 412 45.13 -5.99 -25.36
CA GLU A 412 44.85 -4.55 -25.23
C GLU A 412 43.94 -4.05 -26.36
N ALA A 413 44.13 -4.52 -27.60
CA ALA A 413 43.25 -4.20 -28.73
C ALA A 413 41.82 -4.75 -28.53
N GLU A 414 41.68 -5.99 -28.07
CA GLU A 414 40.37 -6.59 -27.77
C GLU A 414 39.63 -5.86 -26.64
N LEU A 415 40.37 -5.34 -25.64
CA LEU A 415 39.81 -4.57 -24.53
C LEU A 415 39.26 -3.23 -25.00
N PHE A 416 39.95 -2.56 -25.92
CA PHE A 416 39.51 -1.31 -26.54
C PHE A 416 38.23 -1.50 -27.38
N GLU A 417 38.14 -2.56 -28.17
CA GLU A 417 36.91 -2.88 -28.93
C GLU A 417 35.72 -3.21 -28.02
N LEU A 418 35.96 -3.95 -26.93
CA LEU A 418 34.93 -4.25 -25.93
C LEU A 418 34.43 -3.00 -25.20
N GLU A 419 35.31 -2.04 -24.90
CA GLU A 419 34.92 -0.76 -24.30
C GLU A 419 34.07 0.09 -25.24
N ASN A 420 34.45 0.19 -26.52
CA ASN A 420 33.68 0.90 -27.54
C ASN A 420 32.29 0.26 -27.73
N ARG A 421 32.19 -1.07 -27.76
CA ARG A 421 30.90 -1.76 -27.79
C ARG A 421 30.07 -1.51 -26.53
N CYS A 422 30.68 -1.55 -25.34
CA CYS A 422 29.98 -1.29 -24.08
C CYS A 422 29.41 0.14 -24.01
N THR A 423 30.14 1.12 -24.54
CA THR A 423 29.69 2.53 -24.56
C THR A 423 28.56 2.74 -25.58
N ALA A 424 28.69 2.20 -26.79
CA ALA A 424 27.66 2.30 -27.84
C ALA A 424 26.32 1.69 -27.43
N VAL A 425 26.32 0.57 -26.70
CA VAL A 425 25.07 -0.04 -26.23
C VAL A 425 24.45 0.73 -25.05
N LYS A 426 25.27 1.37 -24.19
CA LYS A 426 24.75 2.26 -23.12
C LYS A 426 24.04 3.50 -23.69
N GLU A 427 24.53 4.06 -24.80
CA GLU A 427 23.86 5.16 -25.50
C GLU A 427 22.54 4.72 -26.14
N LYS A 428 22.51 3.54 -26.77
CA LYS A 428 21.26 2.94 -27.28
C LYS A 428 20.24 2.67 -26.17
N GLN A 429 20.66 2.25 -24.98
CA GLN A 429 19.76 2.07 -23.85
C GLN A 429 19.07 3.36 -23.42
N TYR A 430 19.79 4.48 -23.44
CA TYR A 430 19.21 5.77 -23.10
C TYR A 430 18.09 6.14 -24.09
N LEU A 431 18.32 5.94 -25.38
CA LEU A 431 17.33 6.18 -26.44
C LEU A 431 16.10 5.26 -26.32
N VAL A 432 16.29 3.99 -26.00
CA VAL A 432 15.18 3.04 -25.79
C VAL A 432 14.36 3.42 -24.54
N GLU A 433 15.01 3.88 -23.47
CA GLU A 433 14.33 4.32 -22.26
C GLU A 433 13.47 5.58 -22.49
N GLU A 434 13.90 6.49 -23.37
CA GLU A 434 13.07 7.62 -23.80
C GLU A 434 11.86 7.16 -24.64
N ARG A 435 12.05 6.25 -25.60
CA ARG A 435 10.93 5.67 -26.37
C ARG A 435 9.94 4.92 -25.50
N ARG A 436 10.42 4.17 -24.51
CA ARG A 436 9.59 3.46 -23.52
C ARG A 436 8.64 4.41 -22.80
N LYS A 437 9.12 5.59 -22.41
CA LYS A 437 8.29 6.63 -21.79
C LYS A 437 7.25 7.19 -22.76
N CYS A 438 7.59 7.39 -24.03
CA CYS A 438 6.60 7.75 -25.06
C CYS A 438 5.50 6.69 -25.17
N PHE A 439 5.86 5.41 -25.34
CA PHE A 439 4.88 4.31 -25.40
C PHE A 439 3.99 4.22 -24.16
N GLU A 440 4.55 4.40 -22.96
CA GLU A 440 3.76 4.45 -21.71
C GLU A 440 2.73 5.60 -21.75
N THR A 441 3.12 6.79 -22.19
CA THR A 441 2.18 7.93 -22.29
C THR A 441 1.10 7.69 -23.34
N GLU A 442 1.44 7.18 -24.52
CA GLU A 442 0.48 6.85 -25.58
C GLU A 442 -0.49 5.76 -25.15
N LEU A 443 -0.01 4.74 -24.45
CA LEU A 443 -0.84 3.68 -23.89
C LEU A 443 -1.84 4.23 -22.86
N THR A 444 -1.38 5.11 -21.96
CA THR A 444 -2.30 5.73 -20.99
C THR A 444 -3.38 6.58 -21.65
N ASN A 445 -3.06 7.26 -22.76
CA ASN A 445 -4.02 8.06 -23.51
C ASN A 445 -5.03 7.16 -24.25
N ALA A 446 -4.57 6.05 -24.85
CA ALA A 446 -5.44 5.07 -25.49
C ALA A 446 -6.42 4.44 -24.48
N ILE A 447 -5.95 4.08 -23.27
CA ILE A 447 -6.81 3.52 -22.19
C ILE A 447 -7.85 4.54 -21.72
N LYS A 448 -7.49 5.82 -21.61
CA LYS A 448 -8.46 6.88 -21.25
C LYS A 448 -9.53 7.05 -22.33
N ALA A 449 -9.13 7.03 -23.60
CA ALA A 449 -10.06 7.11 -24.73
C ALA A 449 -11.02 5.90 -24.76
N GLU A 450 -10.50 4.69 -24.50
CA GLU A 450 -11.29 3.46 -24.40
C GLU A 450 -12.38 3.58 -23.32
N ARG A 451 -12.01 3.99 -22.10
CA ARG A 451 -12.96 4.17 -20.99
C ARG A 451 -14.02 5.23 -21.26
N SER A 452 -13.66 6.32 -21.96
CA SER A 452 -14.63 7.36 -22.35
C SER A 452 -15.68 6.78 -23.30
N LEU A 453 -15.23 6.08 -24.35
CA LEU A 453 -16.12 5.46 -25.34
C LEU A 453 -17.00 4.36 -24.74
N GLU A 454 -16.48 3.57 -23.79
CA GLU A 454 -17.27 2.58 -23.04
C GLU A 454 -18.39 3.24 -22.21
N ALA A 455 -18.09 4.39 -21.58
CA ALA A 455 -19.09 5.15 -20.83
C ALA A 455 -20.17 5.72 -21.77
N ASP A 456 -19.79 6.25 -22.93
CA ASP A 456 -20.72 6.75 -23.94
C ASP A 456 -21.60 5.63 -24.50
N ILE A 457 -21.03 4.47 -24.81
CA ILE A 457 -21.79 3.28 -25.24
C ILE A 457 -22.80 2.86 -24.16
N SER A 458 -22.41 2.87 -22.88
CA SER A 458 -23.31 2.54 -21.78
C SER A 458 -24.47 3.54 -21.67
N HIS A 459 -24.16 4.84 -21.78
CA HIS A 459 -25.15 5.92 -21.80
C HIS A 459 -26.17 5.75 -22.93
N TRP A 460 -25.69 5.57 -24.17
CA TRP A 460 -26.55 5.39 -25.34
C TRP A 460 -27.37 4.09 -25.29
N ASN A 461 -26.83 2.98 -24.74
CA ASN A 461 -27.61 1.76 -24.53
C ASN A 461 -28.75 1.94 -23.49
N ALA A 462 -28.55 2.79 -22.49
CA ALA A 462 -29.60 3.11 -21.52
C ALA A 462 -30.68 3.97 -22.17
N MET A 463 -30.28 5.01 -22.91
CA MET A 463 -31.18 5.88 -23.67
C MET A 463 -32.00 5.10 -24.71
N LEU A 464 -31.37 4.20 -25.46
CA LEU A 464 -32.03 3.36 -26.46
C LEU A 464 -33.15 2.50 -25.83
N ARG A 465 -32.87 1.87 -24.68
CA ARG A 465 -33.88 1.08 -23.95
C ARG A 465 -35.06 1.94 -23.53
N GLU A 466 -34.80 3.12 -22.97
CA GLU A 466 -35.84 4.06 -22.54
C GLU A 466 -36.72 4.50 -23.72
N LEU A 467 -36.12 4.87 -24.85
CA LEU A 467 -36.84 5.25 -26.07
C LEU A 467 -37.66 4.08 -26.66
N CYS A 468 -37.13 2.86 -26.66
CA CYS A 468 -37.86 1.67 -27.10
C CYS A 468 -39.08 1.38 -26.21
N ASP A 469 -38.91 1.43 -24.88
CA ASP A 469 -39.98 1.21 -23.92
C ASP A 469 -41.08 2.29 -24.03
N GLU A 470 -40.69 3.54 -24.33
CA GLU A 470 -41.63 4.64 -24.59
C GLU A 470 -42.38 4.44 -25.92
N ARG A 471 -41.68 4.05 -26.99
CA ARG A 471 -42.28 3.72 -28.29
C ARG A 471 -43.30 2.60 -28.17
N GLU A 472 -42.97 1.50 -27.50
CA GLU A 472 -43.88 0.37 -27.31
C GLU A 472 -45.15 0.76 -26.54
N ARG A 473 -45.00 1.59 -25.50
CA ARG A 473 -46.14 2.16 -24.77
C ARG A 473 -47.02 3.02 -25.66
N MET A 474 -46.44 3.86 -26.51
CA MET A 474 -47.18 4.70 -27.46
C MET A 474 -47.95 3.88 -28.50
N VAL A 475 -47.35 2.84 -29.06
CA VAL A 475 -48.02 1.94 -30.01
C VAL A 475 -49.18 1.20 -29.33
N ALA A 476 -49.00 0.73 -28.10
CA ALA A 476 -50.07 0.09 -27.34
C ALA A 476 -51.22 1.07 -27.02
N MET A 477 -50.91 2.34 -26.73
CA MET A 477 -51.90 3.40 -26.49
C MET A 477 -52.74 3.73 -27.73
N GLN A 478 -52.19 3.60 -28.95
CA GLN A 478 -52.95 3.75 -30.19
C GLN A 478 -54.03 2.67 -30.34
N GLN A 479 -53.77 1.45 -29.87
CA GLN A 479 -54.71 0.33 -29.96
C GLN A 479 -55.75 0.35 -28.84
N ASN A 480 -55.34 0.70 -27.61
CA ASN A 480 -56.24 0.79 -26.47
C ASN A 480 -55.78 1.88 -25.50
N CYS A 481 -56.67 2.83 -25.21
CA CYS A 481 -56.38 3.95 -24.32
C CYS A 481 -55.98 3.52 -22.89
N LEU A 482 -56.35 2.31 -22.44
CA LEU A 482 -55.96 1.74 -21.14
C LEU A 482 -54.49 1.31 -21.08
N ALA A 483 -53.82 1.18 -22.22
CA ALA A 483 -52.39 0.86 -22.27
C ALA A 483 -51.49 1.98 -21.70
N ARG A 484 -52.05 3.18 -21.47
CA ARG A 484 -51.37 4.28 -20.78
C ARG A 484 -50.91 3.93 -19.35
N PHE A 485 -51.55 2.94 -18.74
CA PHE A 485 -51.21 2.43 -17.40
C PHE A 485 -50.29 1.20 -17.45
N GLY A 486 -49.88 0.75 -18.65
CA GLY A 486 -49.04 -0.42 -18.89
C GLY A 486 -49.49 -1.20 -20.13
N THR A 487 -48.55 -1.74 -20.90
CA THR A 487 -48.81 -2.46 -22.17
C THR A 487 -49.70 -3.71 -21.97
N SER A 488 -49.64 -4.36 -20.81
CA SER A 488 -50.44 -5.53 -20.46
C SER A 488 -51.83 -5.22 -19.88
N VAL A 489 -52.12 -3.96 -19.52
CA VAL A 489 -53.38 -3.57 -18.84
C VAL A 489 -54.65 -3.91 -19.62
N PRO A 490 -54.73 -3.68 -20.95
CA PRO A 490 -55.91 -4.08 -21.73
C PRO A 490 -56.23 -5.58 -21.64
N GLN A 491 -55.19 -6.41 -21.66
CA GLN A 491 -55.31 -7.85 -21.53
C GLN A 491 -55.84 -8.25 -20.14
N ILE A 492 -55.35 -7.59 -19.08
CA ILE A 492 -55.77 -7.83 -17.70
C ILE A 492 -57.25 -7.50 -17.50
N VAL A 493 -57.71 -6.35 -18.03
CA VAL A 493 -59.14 -5.97 -17.97
C VAL A 493 -60.02 -7.01 -18.66
N SER A 494 -59.59 -7.54 -19.81
CA SER A 494 -60.29 -8.62 -20.51
C SER A 494 -60.36 -9.90 -19.66
N LEU A 495 -59.24 -10.31 -19.06
CA LEU A 495 -59.16 -11.51 -18.22
C LEU A 495 -60.04 -11.42 -16.98
N ILE A 496 -60.11 -10.26 -16.34
CA ILE A 496 -60.97 -10.03 -15.17
C ILE A 496 -62.45 -10.09 -15.58
N LYS A 497 -62.82 -9.49 -16.71
CA LYS A 497 -64.20 -9.58 -17.23
C LYS A 497 -64.60 -11.03 -17.53
N GLN A 498 -63.71 -11.81 -18.15
CA GLN A 498 -63.96 -13.22 -18.48
C GLN A 498 -64.11 -14.10 -17.24
N ASN A 499 -63.45 -13.76 -16.13
CA ASN A 499 -63.48 -14.54 -14.89
C ASN A 499 -64.33 -13.89 -13.79
N ALA A 500 -65.24 -12.96 -14.14
CA ALA A 500 -66.01 -12.17 -13.18
C ALA A 500 -66.78 -13.02 -12.16
N ALA A 501 -67.33 -14.16 -12.58
CA ALA A 501 -68.09 -15.08 -11.73
C ALA A 501 -67.26 -15.79 -10.65
N LYS A 502 -65.92 -15.77 -10.75
CA LYS A 502 -65.02 -16.39 -9.76
C LYS A 502 -64.72 -15.47 -8.59
N PHE A 503 -64.91 -14.17 -8.75
CA PHE A 503 -64.64 -13.18 -7.71
C PHE A 503 -65.88 -12.98 -6.84
N SER A 504 -65.67 -12.80 -5.55
CA SER A 504 -66.72 -12.36 -4.61
C SER A 504 -67.17 -10.94 -4.96
N LYS A 505 -66.20 -10.01 -5.06
CA LYS A 505 -66.41 -8.71 -5.70
C LYS A 505 -65.35 -8.48 -6.77
N LYS A 506 -65.77 -7.94 -7.90
CA LYS A 506 -64.89 -7.71 -9.04
C LYS A 506 -63.77 -6.73 -8.67
N PRO A 507 -62.49 -7.06 -8.95
CA PRO A 507 -61.39 -6.11 -8.77
C PRO A 507 -61.59 -4.83 -9.60
N ILE A 508 -61.31 -3.68 -8.99
CA ILE A 508 -61.51 -2.35 -9.60
C ILE A 508 -60.15 -1.76 -9.95
N GLY A 509 -59.89 -1.51 -11.22
CA GLY A 509 -58.64 -0.88 -11.63
C GLY A 509 -58.44 -0.82 -13.15
N PRO A 510 -57.30 -0.29 -13.60
CA PRO A 510 -56.31 0.44 -12.78
C PRO A 510 -56.92 1.76 -12.24
N ILE A 511 -56.50 2.20 -11.04
CA ILE A 511 -57.06 3.38 -10.34
C ILE A 511 -57.15 4.62 -11.24
N GLY A 512 -56.10 4.88 -12.02
CA GLY A 512 -56.04 6.05 -12.88
C GLY A 512 -57.12 6.10 -13.97
N ALA A 513 -57.74 4.97 -14.32
CA ALA A 513 -58.84 4.93 -15.29
C ALA A 513 -60.14 5.59 -14.77
N TYR A 514 -60.26 5.78 -13.45
CA TYR A 514 -61.43 6.36 -12.79
C TYR A 514 -61.21 7.84 -12.40
N ILE A 515 -60.08 8.43 -12.77
CA ILE A 515 -59.69 9.80 -12.43
C ILE A 515 -59.81 10.68 -13.67
N ARG A 516 -60.45 11.84 -13.54
CA ARG A 516 -60.41 12.92 -14.55
C ARG A 516 -59.95 14.22 -13.88
N ILE A 517 -59.19 15.02 -14.60
CA ILE A 517 -58.65 16.30 -14.11
C ILE A 517 -59.48 17.44 -14.71
N LYS A 518 -59.86 18.45 -13.91
CA LYS A 518 -60.68 19.58 -14.41
C LYS A 518 -59.88 20.61 -15.23
N ASP A 519 -58.59 20.76 -14.96
CA ASP A 519 -57.64 21.67 -15.63
C ASP A 519 -56.35 20.90 -15.95
N GLU A 520 -56.11 20.69 -17.25
CA GLU A 520 -54.97 19.91 -17.75
C GLU A 520 -53.62 20.55 -17.41
N SER A 521 -53.57 21.86 -17.11
CA SER A 521 -52.32 22.53 -16.71
C SER A 521 -51.74 22.02 -15.39
N TRP A 522 -52.55 21.30 -14.60
CA TRP A 522 -52.13 20.64 -13.35
C TRP A 522 -51.90 19.13 -13.49
N ALA A 523 -52.08 18.56 -14.69
CA ALA A 523 -51.98 17.11 -14.90
C ALA A 523 -50.64 16.54 -14.46
N LEU A 524 -49.53 17.25 -14.72
CA LEU A 524 -48.19 16.85 -14.30
C LEU A 524 -48.05 16.80 -12.77
N ALA A 525 -48.54 17.82 -12.06
CA ALA A 525 -48.47 17.88 -10.61
C ALA A 525 -49.28 16.75 -9.96
N VAL A 526 -50.49 16.51 -10.48
CA VAL A 526 -51.39 15.45 -9.99
C VAL A 526 -50.84 14.06 -10.32
N GLU A 527 -50.30 13.86 -11.53
CA GLU A 527 -49.68 12.60 -11.93
C GLU A 527 -48.46 12.28 -11.07
N HIS A 528 -47.64 13.29 -10.74
CA HIS A 528 -46.49 13.09 -9.86
C HIS A 528 -46.92 12.74 -8.42
N CYS A 529 -48.00 13.35 -7.94
CA CYS A 529 -48.60 13.03 -6.64
C CYS A 529 -49.11 11.57 -6.58
N LEU A 530 -49.79 11.11 -7.62
CA LEU A 530 -50.46 9.80 -7.66
C LEU A 530 -49.65 8.67 -8.32
N ARG A 531 -48.46 8.97 -8.86
CA ARG A 531 -47.72 8.14 -9.83
C ARG A 531 -47.77 6.63 -9.57
N HIS A 532 -47.43 6.22 -8.36
CA HIS A 532 -47.33 4.81 -7.97
C HIS A 532 -48.69 4.12 -7.77
N LEU A 533 -49.78 4.88 -7.68
CA LEU A 533 -51.15 4.40 -7.51
C LEU A 533 -51.91 4.30 -8.83
N LEU A 534 -51.54 5.08 -9.85
CA LEU A 534 -52.32 5.16 -11.10
C LEU A 534 -52.47 3.81 -11.83
N SER A 535 -51.48 2.93 -11.74
CA SER A 535 -51.49 1.59 -12.34
C SER A 535 -51.91 0.47 -11.37
N VAL A 536 -52.36 0.81 -10.16
CA VAL A 536 -52.71 -0.14 -9.10
C VAL A 536 -54.16 -0.59 -9.19
N TRP A 537 -54.45 -1.80 -8.71
CA TRP A 537 -55.77 -2.42 -8.71
C TRP A 537 -56.32 -2.59 -7.29
N LEU A 538 -57.62 -2.45 -7.11
CA LEU A 538 -58.30 -2.62 -5.83
C LEU A 538 -58.97 -3.99 -5.77
N CYS A 539 -58.75 -4.71 -4.68
CA CYS A 539 -59.44 -5.94 -4.35
C CYS A 539 -60.18 -5.78 -3.01
N ASP A 540 -61.42 -6.24 -2.93
CA ASP A 540 -62.24 -6.15 -1.71
C ASP A 540 -61.64 -6.96 -0.54
N ASN A 541 -61.00 -8.09 -0.86
CA ASN A 541 -60.45 -9.02 0.12
C ASN A 541 -59.24 -9.79 -0.43
N VAL A 542 -58.56 -10.52 0.46
CA VAL A 542 -57.36 -11.32 0.13
C VAL A 542 -57.69 -12.47 -0.84
N GLN A 543 -58.90 -13.03 -0.78
CA GLN A 543 -59.31 -14.15 -1.64
C GLN A 543 -59.40 -13.71 -3.10
N ASP A 544 -60.08 -12.58 -3.37
CA ASP A 544 -60.19 -12.01 -4.71
C ASP A 544 -58.81 -11.62 -5.28
N ARG A 545 -57.91 -11.11 -4.43
CA ARG A 545 -56.52 -10.86 -4.80
C ARG A 545 -55.76 -12.15 -5.17
N ASN A 546 -55.93 -13.24 -4.42
CA ASN A 546 -55.29 -14.52 -4.75
C ASN A 546 -55.85 -15.13 -6.04
N ILE A 547 -57.16 -14.99 -6.30
CA ILE A 547 -57.78 -15.42 -7.54
C ILE A 547 -57.21 -14.63 -8.72
N LEU A 548 -57.07 -13.30 -8.57
CA LEU A 548 -56.47 -12.45 -9.59
C LEU A 548 -55.00 -12.84 -9.85
N ASP A 549 -54.20 -13.03 -8.79
CA ASP A 549 -52.80 -13.48 -8.91
C ASP A 549 -52.71 -14.83 -9.65
N SER A 550 -53.59 -15.78 -9.34
CA SER A 550 -53.62 -17.10 -10.02
C SER A 550 -53.93 -17.00 -11.51
N ILE A 551 -54.84 -16.10 -11.89
CA ILE A 551 -55.20 -15.85 -13.28
C ILE A 551 -54.01 -15.20 -14.00
N LEU A 552 -53.37 -14.19 -13.40
CA LEU A 552 -52.24 -13.48 -14.01
C LEU A 552 -51.01 -14.37 -14.18
N GLN A 553 -50.70 -15.24 -13.20
CA GLN A 553 -49.60 -16.21 -13.31
C GLN A 553 -49.81 -17.18 -14.48
N LYS A 554 -51.04 -17.63 -14.73
CA LYS A 554 -51.36 -18.51 -15.86
C LYS A 554 -51.03 -17.88 -17.22
N TYR A 555 -51.09 -16.56 -17.33
CA TYR A 555 -50.78 -15.82 -18.56
C TYR A 555 -49.40 -15.14 -18.53
N ASN A 556 -48.53 -15.52 -17.59
CA ASN A 556 -47.15 -15.02 -17.43
C ASN A 556 -47.04 -13.49 -17.26
N ILE A 557 -48.05 -12.86 -16.66
CA ILE A 557 -48.05 -11.43 -16.33
C ILE A 557 -47.51 -11.27 -14.91
N ARG A 558 -46.25 -10.78 -14.76
CA ARG A 558 -45.50 -10.81 -13.49
C ARG A 558 -45.53 -9.53 -12.65
N THR A 559 -46.01 -8.41 -13.18
CA THR A 559 -45.85 -7.09 -12.57
C THR A 559 -47.17 -6.33 -12.52
N MET A 560 -47.86 -6.43 -11.38
CA MET A 560 -49.09 -5.71 -11.08
C MET A 560 -49.11 -5.29 -9.61
N GLY A 561 -49.44 -4.03 -9.34
CA GLY A 561 -49.68 -3.55 -7.98
C GLY A 561 -51.14 -3.71 -7.60
N TYR A 562 -51.42 -4.15 -6.37
CA TYR A 562 -52.78 -4.22 -5.83
C TYR A 562 -52.85 -3.62 -4.42
N ILE A 563 -54.00 -3.05 -4.07
CA ILE A 563 -54.38 -2.62 -2.73
C ILE A 563 -55.60 -3.44 -2.30
N ILE A 564 -55.53 -3.98 -1.09
CA ILE A 564 -56.64 -4.74 -0.51
C ILE A 564 -57.36 -3.81 0.45
N SER A 565 -58.58 -3.41 0.09
CA SER A 565 -59.43 -2.56 0.92
C SER A 565 -60.89 -2.99 0.75
N LYS A 566 -61.59 -3.17 1.88
CA LYS A 566 -62.98 -3.61 1.87
C LYS A 566 -63.84 -2.55 1.19
N PHE A 567 -64.62 -2.96 0.20
CA PHE A 567 -65.43 -2.01 -0.55
C PHE A 567 -66.56 -1.47 0.34
N SER A 568 -66.63 -0.15 0.41
CA SER A 568 -67.65 0.63 1.10
C SER A 568 -68.79 0.97 0.14
N GLU A 569 -69.99 1.14 0.70
CA GLU A 569 -71.16 1.63 -0.03
C GLU A 569 -71.26 3.16 -0.01
N SER A 570 -70.41 3.83 0.76
CA SER A 570 -70.40 5.30 0.90
C SER A 570 -69.02 5.90 0.70
N ARG A 571 -69.00 7.08 0.09
CA ARG A 571 -67.84 7.95 -0.08
C ARG A 571 -67.46 8.64 1.23
N TYR A 572 -66.17 8.75 1.52
CA TYR A 572 -65.67 9.47 2.70
C TYR A 572 -65.98 10.96 2.65
N ASP A 573 -66.41 11.51 3.78
CA ASP A 573 -66.53 12.96 3.99
C ASP A 573 -65.18 13.54 4.43
N ILE A 574 -64.60 14.36 3.56
CA ILE A 574 -63.27 14.98 3.75
C ILE A 574 -63.36 16.44 4.22
N THR A 575 -64.56 17.00 4.41
CA THR A 575 -64.78 18.43 4.67
C THR A 575 -64.05 18.97 5.90
N LEU A 576 -63.92 18.16 6.96
CA LEU A 576 -63.21 18.53 8.19
C LEU A 576 -61.69 18.63 8.04
N PHE A 577 -61.14 17.97 7.02
CA PHE A 577 -59.69 17.84 6.79
C PHE A 577 -59.20 18.71 5.63
N GLU A 578 -60.11 19.37 4.90
CA GLU A 578 -59.72 20.30 3.85
C GLU A 578 -59.21 21.64 4.42
N PRO A 579 -58.23 22.27 3.74
CA PRO A 579 -57.85 23.66 4.01
C PRO A 579 -58.95 24.64 3.53
N PRO A 580 -58.88 25.93 3.93
CA PRO A 580 -59.81 26.97 3.47
C PRO A 580 -60.03 27.00 1.95
N SER A 581 -61.20 27.45 1.50
CA SER A 581 -61.63 27.43 0.10
C SER A 581 -60.74 28.21 -0.86
N GLU A 582 -59.91 29.12 -0.35
CA GLU A 582 -58.94 29.91 -1.13
C GLU A 582 -57.77 29.08 -1.69
N TYR A 583 -57.51 27.88 -1.13
CA TYR A 583 -56.41 27.01 -1.56
C TYR A 583 -56.90 25.87 -2.46
N LEU A 584 -56.22 25.66 -3.59
CA LEU A 584 -56.48 24.54 -4.48
C LEU A 584 -55.77 23.29 -3.97
N THR A 585 -56.52 22.20 -3.78
CA THR A 585 -55.99 20.89 -3.38
C THR A 585 -56.06 19.89 -4.51
N VAL A 586 -55.29 18.80 -4.38
CA VAL A 586 -55.34 17.67 -5.32
C VAL A 586 -56.75 17.07 -5.38
N ALA A 587 -57.42 16.90 -4.24
CA ALA A 587 -58.82 16.40 -4.18
C ALA A 587 -59.81 17.31 -4.93
N ARG A 588 -59.70 18.64 -4.79
CA ARG A 588 -60.59 19.60 -5.49
C ARG A 588 -60.33 19.65 -6.99
N MET A 589 -59.12 19.34 -7.43
CA MET A 589 -58.67 19.41 -8.83
C MET A 589 -59.13 18.21 -9.67
N MET A 590 -59.33 17.05 -9.06
CA MET A 590 -59.75 15.84 -9.75
C MET A 590 -61.21 15.48 -9.49
N THR A 591 -61.80 14.73 -10.41
CA THR A 591 -63.08 14.06 -10.23
C THR A 591 -62.85 12.56 -10.32
N VAL A 592 -63.21 11.83 -9.26
CA VAL A 592 -63.12 10.37 -9.20
C VAL A 592 -64.51 9.78 -9.34
N THR A 593 -64.69 8.87 -10.31
CA THR A 593 -66.02 8.33 -10.66
C THR A 593 -66.48 7.19 -9.75
N ASP A 594 -65.55 6.45 -9.13
CA ASP A 594 -65.85 5.31 -8.25
C ASP A 594 -65.54 5.66 -6.79
N ASP A 595 -66.46 5.36 -5.89
CA ASP A 595 -66.36 5.75 -4.47
C ASP A 595 -65.28 4.98 -3.72
N ASN A 596 -65.04 3.70 -4.08
CA ASN A 596 -63.97 2.91 -3.47
C ASN A 596 -62.60 3.40 -3.91
N VAL A 597 -62.48 3.81 -5.18
CA VAL A 597 -61.26 4.46 -5.68
C VAL A 597 -61.02 5.79 -4.97
N PHE A 598 -62.05 6.60 -4.75
CA PHE A 598 -61.93 7.85 -4.01
C PHE A 598 -61.44 7.62 -2.58
N ASN A 599 -62.07 6.70 -1.86
CA ASN A 599 -61.72 6.37 -0.47
C ASN A 599 -60.27 5.90 -0.34
N VAL A 600 -59.82 5.01 -1.24
CA VAL A 600 -58.41 4.54 -1.23
C VAL A 600 -57.42 5.66 -1.56
N LEU A 601 -57.76 6.57 -2.47
CA LEU A 601 -56.90 7.72 -2.75
C LEU A 601 -56.76 8.64 -1.53
N VAL A 602 -57.85 8.87 -0.78
CA VAL A 602 -57.81 9.58 0.51
C VAL A 602 -56.92 8.84 1.51
N ASP A 603 -57.12 7.53 1.71
CA ASP A 603 -56.34 6.74 2.68
C ASP A 603 -54.83 6.72 2.37
N GLN A 604 -54.47 6.57 1.10
CA GLN A 604 -53.08 6.39 0.69
C GLN A 604 -52.33 7.70 0.54
N THR A 605 -53.00 8.79 0.14
CA THR A 605 -52.34 10.04 -0.22
C THR A 605 -52.72 11.22 0.66
N GLN A 606 -53.87 11.19 1.32
CA GLN A 606 -54.47 12.34 2.00
C GLN A 606 -54.62 13.52 1.04
N MET A 607 -55.08 13.27 -0.20
CA MET A 607 -55.16 14.25 -1.29
C MET A 607 -55.95 15.52 -0.96
N GLU A 608 -56.81 15.48 0.05
CA GLU A 608 -57.53 16.61 0.63
C GLU A 608 -56.61 17.61 1.35
N SER A 609 -55.44 17.15 1.82
CA SER A 609 -54.42 17.94 2.54
C SER A 609 -53.22 18.36 1.68
N ILE A 610 -53.23 18.04 0.39
CA ILE A 610 -52.13 18.33 -0.55
C ILE A 610 -52.47 19.54 -1.42
N LEU A 611 -51.65 20.59 -1.37
CA LEU A 611 -51.83 21.81 -2.15
C LEU A 611 -51.26 21.76 -3.57
N LEU A 612 -51.91 22.46 -4.49
CA LEU A 612 -51.41 22.78 -5.82
C LEU A 612 -51.02 24.25 -5.91
N ILE A 613 -49.74 24.52 -6.16
CA ILE A 613 -49.15 25.86 -6.03
C ILE A 613 -48.56 26.34 -7.37
N GLY A 614 -48.96 27.54 -7.80
CA GLY A 614 -48.69 27.98 -9.18
C GLY A 614 -47.23 28.18 -9.55
N SER A 615 -46.38 28.55 -8.59
CA SER A 615 -44.95 28.81 -8.82
C SER A 615 -44.09 28.34 -7.66
N ASP A 616 -42.84 27.99 -7.95
CA ASP A 616 -41.85 27.59 -6.95
C ASP A 616 -41.65 28.68 -5.90
N GLY A 617 -41.53 29.95 -6.32
CA GLY A 617 -41.33 31.07 -5.41
C GLY A 617 -42.46 31.20 -4.38
N LEU A 618 -43.71 31.03 -4.83
CA LEU A 618 -44.89 31.06 -3.96
C LEU A 618 -44.95 29.82 -3.07
N ALA A 619 -44.59 28.64 -3.59
CA ALA A 619 -44.53 27.40 -2.83
C ALA A 619 -43.52 27.47 -1.68
N ARG A 620 -42.31 27.98 -1.93
CA ARG A 620 -41.29 28.16 -0.89
C ARG A 620 -41.72 29.16 0.17
N LYS A 621 -42.37 30.26 -0.21
CA LYS A 621 -42.84 31.28 0.72
C LYS A 621 -44.00 30.78 1.59
N LEU A 622 -45.03 30.20 0.98
CA LEU A 622 -46.24 29.73 1.65
C LEU A 622 -45.92 28.56 2.61
N MET A 623 -45.21 27.54 2.13
CA MET A 623 -44.99 26.31 2.89
C MET A 623 -43.89 26.43 3.97
N ALA A 624 -42.96 27.37 3.83
CA ALA A 624 -41.87 27.57 4.81
C ALA A 624 -42.23 28.56 5.93
N GLN A 625 -43.05 29.59 5.64
CA GLN A 625 -43.37 30.65 6.60
C GLN A 625 -44.67 30.37 7.35
N ASN A 626 -45.79 30.26 6.62
CA ASN A 626 -47.14 30.15 7.19
C ASN A 626 -47.96 29.10 6.42
N PRO A 627 -47.72 27.79 6.62
CA PRO A 627 -48.51 26.75 5.98
C PRO A 627 -49.98 26.80 6.47
N PRO A 628 -50.97 26.66 5.59
CA PRO A 628 -52.39 26.62 5.99
C PRO A 628 -52.70 25.44 6.92
N LYS A 629 -53.78 25.58 7.71
CA LYS A 629 -54.25 24.49 8.59
C LYS A 629 -54.64 23.27 7.73
N ASN A 630 -54.33 22.08 8.23
CA ASN A 630 -54.56 20.79 7.56
C ASN A 630 -53.76 20.59 6.25
N VAL A 631 -52.60 21.24 6.09
CA VAL A 631 -51.70 21.04 4.94
C VAL A 631 -50.36 20.47 5.37
N CYS A 632 -49.97 19.37 4.74
CA CYS A 632 -48.69 18.69 5.01
C CYS A 632 -47.72 18.78 3.82
N LYS A 633 -48.25 18.89 2.60
CA LYS A 633 -47.51 18.70 1.36
C LYS A 633 -48.11 19.54 0.22
N GLY A 634 -47.32 19.85 -0.79
CA GLY A 634 -47.81 20.48 -2.01
C GLY A 634 -46.97 20.18 -3.24
N PHE A 635 -47.51 20.48 -4.41
CA PHE A 635 -46.87 20.33 -5.71
C PHE A 635 -46.95 21.62 -6.53
N THR A 636 -45.87 21.93 -7.26
CA THR A 636 -45.87 23.02 -8.25
C THR A 636 -46.39 22.55 -9.60
N LYS A 637 -46.70 23.48 -10.53
CA LYS A 637 -47.05 23.13 -11.92
C LYS A 637 -45.97 22.31 -12.64
N ASN A 638 -44.71 22.45 -12.25
CA ASN A 638 -43.58 21.70 -12.82
C ASN A 638 -43.41 20.30 -12.20
N GLY A 639 -44.26 19.94 -11.23
CA GLY A 639 -44.18 18.67 -10.51
C GLY A 639 -43.16 18.67 -9.37
N ASP A 640 -42.65 19.82 -8.95
CA ASP A 640 -41.77 19.93 -7.78
C ASP A 640 -42.55 19.66 -6.50
N GLU A 641 -41.92 18.94 -5.57
CA GLU A 641 -42.55 18.49 -4.33
C GLU A 641 -42.08 19.34 -3.15
N VAL A 642 -43.02 19.88 -2.37
CA VAL A 642 -42.74 20.74 -1.21
C VAL A 642 -43.44 20.21 0.04
N PHE A 643 -42.72 20.18 1.16
CA PHE A 643 -43.25 19.80 2.47
C PHE A 643 -43.38 21.02 3.38
N ALA A 644 -44.52 21.11 4.09
CA ALA A 644 -44.82 22.22 4.98
C ALA A 644 -43.93 22.21 6.23
N LYS A 645 -43.60 23.39 6.76
CA LYS A 645 -42.90 23.54 8.04
C LYS A 645 -43.91 23.49 9.19
N THR A 646 -44.18 22.31 9.73
CA THR A 646 -45.16 22.11 10.82
C THR A 646 -44.49 21.50 12.06
N GLY A 647 -44.59 22.18 13.22
CA GLY A 647 -44.01 21.72 14.48
C GLY A 647 -42.48 21.52 14.42
N ASN A 648 -42.01 20.30 14.73
CA ASN A 648 -40.58 19.91 14.69
C ASN A 648 -40.10 19.44 13.30
N GLN A 649 -40.96 19.42 12.27
CA GLN A 649 -40.56 18.98 10.93
C GLN A 649 -39.83 20.09 10.16
N VAL A 650 -38.72 19.71 9.51
CA VAL A 650 -37.90 20.62 8.70
C VAL A 650 -38.52 20.78 7.32
N TYR A 651 -38.62 22.03 6.86
CA TYR A 651 -39.02 22.39 5.50
C TYR A 651 -38.14 21.70 4.43
N ARG A 652 -38.75 21.12 3.39
CA ARG A 652 -38.05 20.43 2.28
C ARG A 652 -38.68 20.77 0.93
N PHE A 653 -37.83 20.95 -0.07
CA PHE A 653 -38.22 21.23 -1.45
C PHE A 653 -37.40 20.36 -2.39
N TYR A 654 -38.06 19.56 -3.22
CA TYR A 654 -37.45 18.64 -4.18
C TYR A 654 -37.80 19.06 -5.60
N GLY A 655 -36.79 19.53 -6.34
CA GLY A 655 -36.94 19.92 -7.74
C GLY A 655 -37.03 18.71 -8.66
N ASN A 656 -37.96 18.73 -9.61
CA ASN A 656 -38.11 17.70 -10.61
C ASN A 656 -37.06 17.88 -11.73
N HIS A 657 -36.02 17.04 -11.74
CA HIS A 657 -34.94 17.09 -12.73
C HIS A 657 -35.25 16.32 -14.02
N ARG A 658 -36.36 15.59 -14.06
CA ARG A 658 -36.86 14.91 -15.25
C ARG A 658 -38.05 15.72 -15.73
N TYR A 659 -37.83 16.61 -16.70
CA TYR A 659 -38.89 17.35 -17.41
C TYR A 659 -39.71 16.39 -18.27
N GLN A 660 -40.38 15.45 -17.63
CA GLN A 660 -41.25 14.46 -18.25
C GLN A 660 -42.62 15.12 -18.39
N LYS A 661 -43.18 15.17 -19.60
CA LYS A 661 -44.57 15.61 -19.80
C LYS A 661 -45.50 14.57 -19.14
N SER A 662 -46.66 15.01 -18.63
CA SER A 662 -47.70 14.11 -18.12
C SER A 662 -48.24 13.26 -19.27
N VAL A 663 -48.09 11.94 -19.19
CA VAL A 663 -48.51 10.99 -20.24
C VAL A 663 -49.75 10.20 -19.82
N ILE A 664 -50.00 10.07 -18.52
CA ILE A 664 -51.02 9.17 -17.99
C ILE A 664 -52.38 9.88 -17.84
N LEU A 665 -52.38 11.11 -17.31
CA LEU A 665 -53.63 11.82 -16.96
C LEU A 665 -54.05 12.90 -17.97
N THR A 666 -53.24 13.18 -19.00
CA THR A 666 -53.56 14.16 -20.06
C THR A 666 -54.24 13.50 -21.26
N SER A 667 -55.15 14.23 -21.90
CA SER A 667 -55.90 13.82 -23.10
C SER A 667 -55.11 14.01 -24.41
N ILE A 668 -53.80 14.23 -24.32
CA ILE A 668 -52.99 14.73 -25.44
C ILE A 668 -52.99 13.76 -26.62
N GLU A 669 -53.37 14.32 -27.77
CA GLU A 669 -53.29 13.71 -29.08
C GLU A 669 -51.93 13.04 -29.29
N ILE A 670 -52.01 11.78 -29.69
CA ILE A 670 -50.90 10.85 -29.87
C ILE A 670 -49.77 11.53 -30.65
N THR A 671 -48.72 11.97 -29.95
CA THR A 671 -47.46 12.37 -30.60
C THR A 671 -46.99 11.19 -31.46
N ASN A 672 -46.80 11.44 -32.76
CA ASN A 672 -46.52 10.41 -33.75
C ASN A 672 -45.37 9.48 -33.31
N ALA A 673 -45.62 8.16 -33.29
CA ALA A 673 -44.60 7.14 -33.01
C ALA A 673 -43.30 7.33 -33.84
N ARG A 674 -43.44 7.95 -35.02
CA ARG A 674 -42.36 8.37 -35.91
C ARG A 674 -41.28 9.23 -35.24
N ILE A 675 -41.63 10.07 -34.26
CA ILE A 675 -40.66 10.91 -33.55
C ILE A 675 -39.72 10.04 -32.71
N PHE A 676 -40.26 9.01 -32.05
CA PHE A 676 -39.45 8.06 -31.29
C PHE A 676 -38.66 7.14 -32.24
N ASP A 677 -39.21 6.73 -33.37
CA ASP A 677 -38.48 5.98 -34.38
C ASP A 677 -37.24 6.75 -34.88
N ASP A 678 -37.37 8.06 -35.16
CA ASP A 678 -36.25 8.94 -35.55
C ASP A 678 -35.21 9.10 -34.43
N GLN A 679 -35.64 9.20 -33.18
CA GLN A 679 -34.74 9.30 -32.02
C GLN A 679 -34.00 7.99 -31.74
N ILE A 680 -34.68 6.85 -31.88
CA ILE A 680 -34.07 5.52 -31.80
C ILE A 680 -33.03 5.38 -32.90
N MET A 681 -33.34 5.75 -34.14
CA MET A 681 -32.39 5.70 -35.26
C MET A 681 -31.12 6.52 -34.97
N LYS A 682 -31.26 7.75 -34.47
CA LYS A 682 -30.11 8.58 -34.06
C LYS A 682 -29.28 7.94 -32.94
N ALA A 683 -29.95 7.41 -31.92
CA ALA A 683 -29.26 6.73 -30.82
C ALA A 683 -28.52 5.47 -31.31
N GLU A 684 -29.10 4.70 -32.23
CA GLU A 684 -28.44 3.55 -32.86
C GLU A 684 -27.21 3.96 -33.70
N ASP A 685 -27.30 5.05 -34.46
CA ASP A 685 -26.19 5.58 -35.25
C ASP A 685 -25.01 6.01 -34.38
N GLU A 686 -25.27 6.74 -33.30
CA GLU A 686 -24.24 7.12 -32.32
C GLU A 686 -23.61 5.89 -31.67
N LEU A 687 -24.41 4.87 -31.36
CA LEU A 687 -23.94 3.62 -30.77
C LEU A 687 -23.08 2.81 -31.76
N ARG A 688 -23.44 2.80 -33.05
CA ARG A 688 -22.63 2.22 -34.13
C ARG A 688 -21.30 2.96 -34.28
N SER A 689 -21.33 4.29 -34.31
CA SER A 689 -20.15 5.15 -34.42
C SER A 689 -19.17 4.97 -33.24
N ASN A 690 -19.69 4.95 -32.02
CA ASN A 690 -18.89 4.76 -30.81
C ASN A 690 -18.29 3.35 -30.72
N ARG A 691 -19.04 2.31 -31.13
CA ARG A 691 -18.50 0.93 -31.23
C ARG A 691 -17.38 0.81 -32.25
N ALA A 692 -17.52 1.45 -33.42
CA ALA A 692 -16.46 1.47 -34.44
C ALA A 692 -15.21 2.20 -33.95
N SER A 693 -15.39 3.33 -33.27
CA SER A 693 -14.30 4.10 -32.66
C SER A 693 -13.60 3.31 -31.56
N LEU A 694 -14.35 2.61 -30.71
CA LEU A 694 -13.81 1.75 -29.66
C LEU A 694 -12.93 0.64 -30.24
N ALA A 695 -13.40 -0.05 -31.30
CA ALA A 695 -12.63 -1.09 -31.97
C ALA A 695 -11.30 -0.55 -32.56
N LYS A 696 -11.31 0.67 -33.10
CA LYS A 696 -10.10 1.34 -33.60
C LYS A 696 -9.11 1.67 -32.48
N VAL A 697 -9.58 2.21 -31.37
CA VAL A 697 -8.75 2.51 -30.19
C VAL A 697 -8.16 1.24 -29.58
N GLN A 698 -8.96 0.17 -29.46
CA GLN A 698 -8.51 -1.14 -28.98
C GLN A 698 -7.44 -1.75 -29.87
N LYS A 699 -7.60 -1.67 -31.20
CA LYS A 699 -6.58 -2.12 -32.15
C LYS A 699 -5.29 -1.30 -32.03
N ASN A 700 -5.39 0.01 -31.83
CA ASN A 700 -4.21 0.85 -31.60
C ASN A 700 -3.52 0.52 -30.27
N ARG A 701 -4.28 0.27 -29.18
CA ARG A 701 -3.75 -0.17 -27.90
C ARG A 701 -2.96 -1.47 -28.02
N GLN A 702 -3.54 -2.48 -28.68
CA GLN A 702 -2.89 -3.77 -28.90
C GLN A 702 -1.60 -3.65 -29.73
N LYS A 703 -1.59 -2.77 -30.74
CA LYS A 703 -0.37 -2.47 -31.51
C LYS A 703 0.70 -1.83 -30.64
N LEU A 704 0.35 -0.79 -29.86
CA LEU A 704 1.28 -0.12 -28.95
C LEU A 704 1.85 -1.07 -27.90
N GLU A 705 1.03 -1.97 -27.36
CA GLU A 705 1.48 -3.02 -26.42
C GLU A 705 2.45 -3.99 -27.11
N ALA A 706 2.13 -4.45 -28.33
CA ALA A 706 3.01 -5.33 -29.09
C ALA A 706 4.36 -4.65 -29.41
N ASP A 707 4.34 -3.42 -29.90
CA ASP A 707 5.54 -2.65 -30.22
C ASP A 707 6.41 -2.40 -28.98
N MET A 708 5.80 -2.04 -27.85
CA MET A 708 6.50 -1.88 -26.57
C MET A 708 7.13 -3.20 -26.10
N THR A 709 6.40 -4.31 -26.18
CA THR A 709 6.95 -5.63 -25.79
C THR A 709 8.11 -6.06 -26.68
N ASN A 710 8.02 -5.80 -27.98
CA ASN A 710 9.09 -6.09 -28.94
C ASN A 710 10.34 -5.24 -28.65
N GLU A 711 10.21 -3.94 -28.42
CA GLU A 711 11.34 -3.07 -28.04
C GLU A 711 11.97 -3.50 -26.71
N ILE A 712 11.16 -3.86 -25.71
CA ILE A 712 11.65 -4.37 -24.41
C ILE A 712 12.41 -5.68 -24.61
N GLN A 713 11.90 -6.58 -25.45
CA GLN A 713 12.55 -7.86 -25.71
C GLN A 713 13.88 -7.67 -26.44
N GLN A 714 13.95 -6.79 -27.43
CA GLN A 714 15.19 -6.44 -28.13
C GLN A 714 16.21 -5.81 -27.17
N SER A 715 15.80 -4.83 -26.36
CA SER A 715 16.63 -4.20 -25.32
C SER A 715 17.16 -5.21 -24.30
N ASN A 716 16.32 -6.14 -23.86
CA ASN A 716 16.73 -7.18 -22.91
C ASN A 716 17.75 -8.15 -23.52
N GLN A 717 17.62 -8.49 -24.81
CA GLN A 717 18.61 -9.31 -25.51
C GLN A 717 19.96 -8.56 -25.64
N GLU A 718 19.93 -7.26 -25.95
CA GLU A 718 21.13 -6.43 -25.99
C GLU A 718 21.78 -6.27 -24.61
N LEU A 719 20.99 -6.10 -23.54
CA LEU A 719 21.47 -6.05 -22.16
C LEU A 719 22.15 -7.36 -21.75
N GLN A 720 21.61 -8.51 -22.17
CA GLN A 720 22.24 -9.80 -21.91
C GLN A 720 23.60 -9.90 -22.60
N ARG A 721 23.72 -9.46 -23.87
CA ARG A 721 24.99 -9.40 -24.60
C ARG A 721 26.00 -8.48 -23.90
N LEU A 722 25.57 -7.30 -23.47
CA LEU A 722 26.36 -6.37 -22.68
C LEU A 722 26.92 -6.98 -21.39
N ARG A 723 26.10 -7.74 -20.65
CA ARG A 723 26.55 -8.40 -19.43
C ARG A 723 27.66 -9.41 -19.70
N VAL A 724 27.55 -10.16 -20.80
CA VAL A 724 28.61 -11.08 -21.23
C VAL A 724 29.87 -10.32 -21.62
N ASP A 725 29.74 -9.26 -22.42
CA ASP A 725 30.88 -8.42 -22.83
C ASP A 725 31.56 -7.73 -21.62
N GLU A 726 30.79 -7.31 -20.62
CA GLU A 726 31.31 -6.65 -19.41
C GLU A 726 32.01 -7.62 -18.45
N VAL A 727 31.56 -8.89 -18.41
CA VAL A 727 32.26 -9.98 -17.72
C VAL A 727 33.55 -10.32 -18.47
N ARG A 728 33.50 -10.45 -19.80
CA ARG A 728 34.66 -10.70 -20.66
C ARG A 728 35.71 -9.60 -20.53
N ARG A 729 35.30 -8.33 -20.54
CA ARG A 729 36.17 -7.16 -20.29
C ARG A 729 36.83 -7.24 -18.92
N ARG A 730 36.07 -7.52 -17.85
CA ARG A 730 36.63 -7.67 -16.49
C ARG A 730 37.61 -8.83 -16.38
N TYR A 731 37.36 -9.92 -17.09
CA TYR A 731 38.24 -11.09 -17.15
C TYR A 731 39.55 -10.79 -17.88
N LEU A 732 39.50 -10.24 -19.10
CA LEU A 732 40.67 -9.80 -19.86
C LEU A 732 41.50 -8.77 -19.08
N GLN A 733 40.83 -7.84 -18.41
CA GLN A 733 41.51 -6.83 -17.60
C GLN A 733 42.11 -7.37 -16.31
N LYS A 734 41.65 -8.53 -15.79
CA LYS A 734 42.32 -9.23 -14.70
C LYS A 734 43.53 -10.03 -15.23
N ARG A 735 43.40 -10.68 -16.38
CA ARG A 735 44.49 -11.43 -17.03
C ARG A 735 45.70 -10.56 -17.36
N LEU A 736 45.47 -9.34 -17.85
CA LEU A 736 46.51 -8.35 -18.11
C LEU A 736 47.26 -7.94 -16.82
N ASP A 737 46.54 -7.84 -15.69
CA ASP A 737 47.16 -7.52 -14.40
C ASP A 737 48.00 -8.69 -13.86
N THR A 738 47.47 -9.91 -13.97
CA THR A 738 48.15 -11.12 -13.49
C THR A 738 49.39 -11.42 -14.34
N ALA A 739 49.33 -11.22 -15.66
CA ALA A 739 50.48 -11.40 -16.56
C ALA A 739 51.62 -10.39 -16.31
N ARG A 740 51.32 -9.24 -15.69
CA ARG A 740 52.29 -8.20 -15.34
C ARG A 740 53.01 -8.45 -14.00
N PHE A 741 52.55 -9.39 -13.17
CA PHE A 741 52.99 -9.45 -11.77
C PHE A 741 53.79 -10.69 -11.31
N GLU A 742 53.82 -11.81 -12.04
CA GLU A 742 54.50 -13.00 -11.50
C GLU A 742 55.27 -13.79 -12.57
N GLY A 743 56.60 -13.73 -12.47
CA GLY A 743 57.48 -14.83 -12.85
C GLY A 743 57.52 -15.84 -11.71
N GLY A 744 56.98 -17.04 -11.93
CA GLY A 744 56.95 -18.11 -10.93
C GLY A 744 55.97 -19.22 -11.32
N VAL A 745 56.25 -19.89 -12.43
CA VAL A 745 55.27 -20.74 -13.15
C VAL A 745 55.04 -22.12 -12.50
N ASP A 746 55.86 -22.59 -11.56
CA ASP A 746 55.77 -24.01 -11.17
C ASP A 746 54.90 -24.33 -9.95
N GLY A 747 54.65 -23.35 -9.05
CA GLY A 747 53.80 -23.56 -7.86
C GLY A 747 52.30 -23.39 -8.11
N GLN A 748 51.92 -22.55 -9.09
CA GLN A 748 50.52 -22.27 -9.43
C GLN A 748 49.87 -23.41 -10.20
N VAL A 749 50.62 -24.08 -11.08
CA VAL A 749 50.12 -25.20 -11.90
C VAL A 749 49.70 -26.37 -11.01
N MET A 750 50.51 -26.75 -10.01
CA MET A 750 50.18 -27.87 -9.11
C MET A 750 48.92 -27.62 -8.26
N ASN A 751 48.73 -26.39 -7.76
CA ASN A 751 47.52 -26.03 -7.00
C ASN A 751 46.28 -25.91 -7.90
N LEU A 752 46.42 -25.39 -9.12
CA LEU A 752 45.32 -25.31 -10.10
C LEU A 752 44.87 -26.70 -10.57
N VAL A 753 45.81 -27.63 -10.81
CA VAL A 753 45.50 -29.03 -11.17
C VAL A 753 44.79 -29.74 -10.02
N SER A 754 45.28 -29.60 -8.77
CA SER A 754 44.64 -30.22 -7.61
C SER A 754 43.22 -29.71 -7.36
N ASN A 755 42.99 -28.41 -7.51
CA ASN A 755 41.66 -27.80 -7.41
C ASN A 755 40.76 -28.26 -8.56
N LEU A 756 41.25 -28.31 -9.79
CA LEU A 756 40.49 -28.83 -10.94
C LEU A 756 40.03 -30.27 -10.74
N ASP A 757 40.89 -31.14 -10.19
CA ASP A 757 40.52 -32.52 -9.89
C ASP A 757 39.49 -32.63 -8.74
N GLN A 758 39.47 -31.67 -7.82
CA GLN A 758 38.41 -31.57 -6.82
C GLN A 758 37.08 -31.13 -7.44
N TYR A 759 37.07 -30.06 -8.24
CA TYR A 759 35.86 -29.58 -8.92
C TYR A 759 35.31 -30.58 -9.92
N ARG A 760 36.17 -31.33 -10.63
CA ARG A 760 35.76 -32.44 -11.51
C ARG A 760 35.07 -33.56 -10.73
N ARG A 761 35.60 -33.93 -9.56
CA ARG A 761 34.95 -34.93 -8.67
C ARG A 761 33.62 -34.44 -8.11
N GLU A 762 33.48 -33.15 -7.82
CA GLU A 762 32.21 -32.54 -7.38
C GLU A 762 31.19 -32.48 -8.54
N LYS A 763 31.64 -32.13 -9.76
CA LYS A 763 30.82 -32.19 -10.98
C LYS A 763 30.30 -33.61 -11.24
N GLU A 764 31.14 -34.63 -11.10
CA GLU A 764 30.75 -36.04 -11.27
C GLU A 764 29.61 -36.42 -10.31
N LYS A 765 29.68 -35.98 -9.04
CA LYS A 765 28.62 -36.21 -8.05
C LYS A 765 27.32 -35.49 -8.43
N PHE A 766 27.40 -34.27 -8.96
CA PHE A 766 26.21 -33.54 -9.42
C PHE A 766 25.59 -34.17 -10.66
N ILE A 767 26.39 -34.68 -11.61
CA ILE A 767 25.92 -35.43 -12.78
C ILE A 767 25.17 -36.69 -12.32
N GLN A 768 25.79 -37.50 -11.45
CA GLN A 768 25.16 -38.70 -10.91
C GLN A 768 23.85 -38.38 -10.17
N SER A 769 23.82 -37.29 -9.39
CA SER A 769 22.58 -36.84 -8.73
C SER A 769 21.52 -36.34 -9.72
N GLY A 770 21.94 -35.67 -10.79
CA GLY A 770 21.09 -35.18 -11.87
C GLY A 770 20.47 -36.32 -12.67
N ASP A 771 21.25 -37.34 -13.03
CA ASP A 771 20.77 -38.53 -13.74
C ASP A 771 19.75 -39.30 -12.93
N VAL A 772 19.97 -39.46 -11.61
CA VAL A 772 19.00 -40.07 -10.70
C VAL A 772 17.71 -39.26 -10.64
N LEU A 773 17.79 -37.94 -10.48
CA LEU A 773 16.63 -37.04 -10.46
C LEU A 773 15.91 -37.01 -11.82
N GLN A 774 16.63 -37.15 -12.92
CA GLN A 774 16.06 -37.17 -14.27
C GLN A 774 15.37 -38.49 -14.58
N GLN A 775 15.90 -39.62 -14.11
CA GLN A 775 15.21 -40.91 -14.12
C GLN A 775 13.95 -40.87 -13.25
N GLN A 776 14.04 -40.28 -12.05
CA GLN A 776 12.88 -40.09 -11.17
C GLN A 776 11.82 -39.18 -11.82
N LEU A 777 12.22 -38.08 -12.47
CA LEU A 777 11.30 -37.19 -13.17
C LEU A 777 10.61 -37.88 -14.35
N THR A 778 11.36 -38.71 -15.09
CA THR A 778 10.81 -39.50 -16.21
C THR A 778 9.80 -40.52 -15.70
N ARG A 779 10.12 -41.20 -14.58
CA ARG A 779 9.22 -42.14 -13.90
C ARG A 779 7.97 -41.44 -13.38
N SER A 780 8.08 -40.29 -12.71
CA SER A 780 6.94 -39.50 -12.23
C SER A 780 6.09 -38.95 -13.37
N ARG A 781 6.69 -38.58 -14.51
CA ARG A 781 5.97 -38.18 -15.73
C ARG A 781 5.21 -39.33 -16.36
N GLN A 782 5.78 -40.53 -16.41
CA GLN A 782 5.09 -41.73 -16.89
C GLN A 782 3.92 -42.07 -15.97
N LEU A 783 4.17 -42.13 -14.66
CA LEU A 783 3.14 -42.37 -13.65
C LEU A 783 2.00 -41.34 -13.74
N LEU A 784 2.29 -40.06 -13.96
CA LEU A 784 1.25 -39.04 -14.14
C LEU A 784 0.42 -39.29 -15.41
N ARG A 785 1.07 -39.63 -16.54
CA ARG A 785 0.37 -39.97 -17.79
C ARG A 785 -0.50 -41.21 -17.66
N ASP A 786 0.00 -42.25 -16.99
CA ASP A 786 -0.75 -43.48 -16.77
C ASP A 786 -2.00 -43.20 -15.92
N THR A 787 -1.86 -42.41 -14.84
CA THR A 787 -3.00 -41.97 -14.02
C THR A 787 -3.98 -41.11 -14.83
N GLU A 788 -3.51 -40.25 -15.73
CA GLU A 788 -4.37 -39.44 -16.61
C GLU A 788 -5.12 -40.29 -17.63
N ILE A 789 -4.48 -41.30 -18.22
CA ILE A 789 -5.11 -42.25 -19.15
C ILE A 789 -6.17 -43.09 -18.43
N ILE A 790 -5.86 -43.62 -17.24
CA ILE A 790 -6.79 -44.39 -16.41
C ILE A 790 -7.99 -43.52 -16.03
N ARG A 791 -7.75 -42.27 -15.61
CA ARG A 791 -8.80 -41.32 -15.28
C ARG A 791 -9.67 -40.97 -16.49
N ALA A 792 -9.08 -40.80 -17.67
CA ALA A 792 -9.82 -40.53 -18.90
C ALA A 792 -10.69 -41.73 -19.32
N LYS A 793 -10.18 -42.97 -19.19
CA LYS A 793 -10.96 -44.19 -19.41
C LYS A 793 -12.15 -44.28 -18.44
N LYS A 794 -11.90 -44.08 -17.14
CA LYS A 794 -12.94 -44.10 -16.09
C LYS A 794 -13.97 -42.97 -16.24
N ALA A 795 -13.56 -41.80 -16.72
CA ALA A 795 -14.47 -40.70 -17.03
C ALA A 795 -15.39 -41.02 -18.22
N ARG A 796 -14.87 -41.70 -19.26
CA ARG A 796 -15.70 -42.19 -20.38
C ARG A 796 -16.65 -43.31 -19.95
N GLU A 797 -16.20 -44.23 -19.09
CA GLU A 797 -17.08 -45.26 -18.49
C GLU A 797 -18.20 -44.63 -17.67
N MET A 798 -17.91 -43.56 -16.93
CA MET A 798 -18.91 -42.78 -16.19
C MET A 798 -19.92 -42.10 -17.11
N GLU A 799 -19.46 -41.47 -18.19
CA GLU A 799 -20.34 -40.82 -19.17
C GLU A 799 -21.23 -41.84 -19.91
N ALA A 800 -20.68 -43.01 -20.24
CA ALA A 800 -21.45 -44.11 -20.82
C ALA A 800 -22.53 -44.63 -19.84
N ASN A 801 -22.17 -44.88 -18.59
CA ASN A 801 -23.10 -45.33 -17.55
C ASN A 801 -24.14 -44.25 -17.20
N GLU A 802 -23.80 -42.96 -17.27
CA GLU A 802 -24.74 -41.86 -17.05
C GLU A 802 -25.76 -41.76 -18.19
N ASN A 803 -25.33 -42.03 -19.43
CA ASN A 803 -26.24 -42.09 -20.57
C ASN A 803 -27.13 -43.33 -20.53
N GLU A 804 -26.62 -44.48 -20.09
CA GLU A 804 -27.44 -45.67 -19.84
C GLU A 804 -28.39 -45.49 -18.68
N LEU A 805 -27.98 -44.81 -17.60
CA LEU A 805 -28.84 -44.47 -16.48
C LEU A 805 -29.98 -43.54 -16.93
N LYS A 806 -29.70 -42.53 -17.77
CA LYS A 806 -30.74 -41.65 -18.35
C LYS A 806 -31.72 -42.42 -19.23
N LYS A 807 -31.25 -43.43 -19.97
CA LYS A 807 -32.14 -44.31 -20.75
C LYS A 807 -32.99 -45.18 -19.82
N CYS A 808 -32.37 -45.84 -18.84
CA CYS A 808 -33.12 -46.63 -17.86
C CYS A 808 -34.06 -45.79 -17.01
N GLU A 809 -33.74 -44.52 -16.72
CA GLU A 809 -34.62 -43.56 -16.05
C GLU A 809 -35.78 -43.13 -16.95
N ALA A 810 -35.54 -42.88 -18.24
CA ALA A 810 -36.61 -42.63 -19.20
C ALA A 810 -37.53 -43.86 -19.39
N ASP A 811 -36.94 -45.05 -19.51
CA ASP A 811 -37.68 -46.31 -19.63
C ASP A 811 -38.43 -46.63 -18.32
N LEU A 812 -37.85 -46.30 -17.16
CA LEU A 812 -38.53 -46.42 -15.87
C LEU A 812 -39.62 -45.38 -15.71
N ASP A 813 -39.44 -44.14 -16.16
CA ASP A 813 -40.48 -43.11 -16.09
C ASP A 813 -41.62 -43.43 -17.07
N GLU A 814 -41.32 -44.05 -18.21
CA GLU A 814 -42.33 -44.54 -19.16
C GLU A 814 -43.06 -45.76 -18.58
N CYS A 815 -42.35 -46.78 -18.09
CA CYS A 815 -42.95 -47.93 -17.42
C CYS A 815 -43.62 -47.56 -16.09
N SER A 816 -43.12 -46.61 -15.31
CA SER A 816 -43.81 -46.05 -14.13
C SER A 816 -45.02 -45.29 -14.61
N SER A 817 -44.95 -44.48 -15.66
CA SER A 817 -46.15 -43.81 -16.18
C SER A 817 -47.21 -44.81 -16.64
N GLU A 818 -46.82 -45.94 -17.24
CA GLU A 818 -47.75 -47.01 -17.62
C GLU A 818 -48.27 -47.79 -16.40
N VAL A 819 -47.38 -48.17 -15.47
CA VAL A 819 -47.73 -48.84 -14.22
C VAL A 819 -48.53 -47.92 -13.30
N ASP A 820 -48.30 -46.61 -13.32
CA ASP A 820 -49.01 -45.56 -12.59
C ASP A 820 -50.31 -45.24 -13.30
N LYS A 821 -50.41 -45.25 -14.63
CA LYS A 821 -51.72 -45.20 -15.30
C LYS A 821 -52.57 -46.44 -15.01
N MET A 822 -51.93 -47.61 -14.89
CA MET A 822 -52.58 -48.89 -14.59
C MET A 822 -52.84 -49.08 -13.09
N ASN A 823 -52.00 -48.55 -12.21
CA ASN A 823 -52.17 -48.46 -10.76
C ASN A 823 -53.12 -47.34 -10.41
N ASP A 824 -53.11 -46.22 -11.11
CA ASP A 824 -54.11 -45.16 -10.96
C ASP A 824 -55.42 -45.68 -11.47
N CYS A 825 -55.48 -46.44 -12.58
CA CYS A 825 -56.72 -47.13 -12.93
C CYS A 825 -57.11 -48.17 -11.88
N GLU A 826 -56.26 -49.15 -11.55
CA GLU A 826 -56.63 -50.24 -10.66
C GLU A 826 -56.78 -49.79 -9.20
N ASN A 827 -55.93 -48.92 -8.66
CA ASN A 827 -56.18 -48.24 -7.39
C ASN A 827 -57.33 -47.25 -7.52
N GLU A 828 -57.58 -46.56 -8.63
CA GLU A 828 -58.84 -45.83 -8.76
C GLU A 828 -60.00 -46.79 -8.66
N TYR A 829 -60.02 -47.95 -9.31
CA TYR A 829 -61.17 -48.85 -9.24
C TYR A 829 -61.24 -49.61 -7.91
N ARG A 830 -60.13 -50.14 -7.39
CA ARG A 830 -59.99 -50.89 -6.12
C ARG A 830 -60.04 -49.98 -4.90
N GLN A 831 -59.48 -48.77 -4.96
CA GLN A 831 -59.70 -47.74 -3.94
C GLN A 831 -61.02 -47.01 -4.15
N LYS A 832 -61.58 -46.82 -5.35
CA LYS A 832 -62.97 -46.34 -5.43
C LYS A 832 -63.88 -47.38 -4.81
N LEU A 833 -63.69 -48.68 -5.06
CA LEU A 833 -64.49 -49.73 -4.40
C LEU A 833 -64.18 -49.85 -2.90
N SER A 834 -62.94 -50.10 -2.49
CA SER A 834 -62.60 -50.27 -1.06
C SER A 834 -62.67 -48.96 -0.28
N LYS A 835 -62.30 -47.81 -0.85
CA LYS A 835 -62.59 -46.53 -0.20
C LYS A 835 -64.07 -46.32 -0.20
N LEU A 836 -64.88 -46.54 -1.22
CA LEU A 836 -66.34 -46.33 -1.04
C LEU A 836 -66.92 -47.28 0.03
N GLU A 837 -66.48 -48.53 0.15
CA GLU A 837 -66.89 -49.45 1.24
C GLU A 837 -66.40 -49.02 2.64
N ILE A 838 -65.11 -48.73 2.80
CA ILE A 838 -64.48 -48.26 4.06
C ILE A 838 -64.83 -46.81 4.37
N HIS A 839 -65.18 -46.01 3.36
CA HIS A 839 -65.66 -44.64 3.48
C HIS A 839 -67.12 -44.69 3.90
N ILE A 840 -67.95 -45.59 3.40
CA ILE A 840 -69.32 -45.75 3.92
C ILE A 840 -69.26 -46.19 5.40
N SER A 841 -68.55 -47.27 5.74
CA SER A 841 -68.47 -47.73 7.15
C SER A 841 -67.68 -46.79 8.06
N GLY A 842 -66.59 -46.22 7.56
CA GLY A 842 -65.73 -45.31 8.30
C GLY A 842 -66.28 -43.89 8.40
N LEU A 843 -67.12 -43.41 7.47
CA LEU A 843 -67.85 -42.15 7.65
C LEU A 843 -68.90 -42.32 8.75
N GLU A 844 -69.58 -43.46 8.82
CA GLU A 844 -70.54 -43.77 9.89
C GLU A 844 -69.87 -43.83 11.28
N GLU A 845 -68.72 -44.48 11.41
CA GLU A 845 -67.95 -44.50 12.67
C GLU A 845 -67.29 -43.15 13.02
N LYS A 846 -66.77 -42.41 12.02
CA LYS A 846 -66.12 -41.10 12.24
C LYS A 846 -67.12 -40.01 12.59
N ILE A 847 -68.34 -40.03 12.06
CA ILE A 847 -69.41 -39.10 12.47
C ILE A 847 -69.76 -39.33 13.96
N LYS A 848 -69.76 -40.59 14.42
CA LYS A 848 -69.98 -40.95 15.83
C LYS A 848 -68.83 -40.50 16.74
N ALA A 849 -67.59 -40.82 16.37
CA ALA A 849 -66.39 -40.48 17.15
C ALA A 849 -66.04 -38.97 17.16
N LEU A 850 -66.32 -38.25 16.06
CA LEU A 850 -66.13 -36.79 15.98
C LEU A 850 -67.16 -36.06 16.86
N ASN A 851 -68.39 -36.56 16.97
CA ASN A 851 -69.38 -36.02 17.90
C ASN A 851 -68.95 -36.17 19.37
N GLU A 852 -68.38 -37.32 19.76
CA GLU A 852 -67.85 -37.54 21.11
C GLU A 852 -66.57 -36.72 21.40
N LYS A 853 -65.66 -36.58 20.43
CA LYS A 853 -64.45 -35.74 20.55
C LYS A 853 -64.78 -34.24 20.63
N LEU A 854 -65.78 -33.78 19.87
CA LEU A 854 -66.21 -32.38 19.91
C LEU A 854 -66.78 -32.01 21.29
N GLN A 855 -67.44 -32.95 21.98
CA GLN A 855 -67.91 -32.73 23.36
C GLN A 855 -66.75 -32.64 24.37
N LYS A 856 -65.78 -33.57 24.33
CA LYS A 856 -64.61 -33.54 25.23
C LYS A 856 -63.74 -32.28 25.06
N ILE A 857 -63.46 -31.88 23.82
CA ILE A 857 -62.63 -30.69 23.53
C ILE A 857 -63.36 -29.39 23.97
N LYS A 858 -64.71 -29.36 23.92
CA LYS A 858 -65.51 -28.24 24.44
C LYS A 858 -65.54 -28.17 25.98
N GLU A 859 -65.42 -29.31 26.66
CA GLU A 859 -65.37 -29.39 28.12
C GLU A 859 -63.97 -29.00 28.65
N GLU A 860 -62.88 -29.49 28.03
CA GLU A 860 -61.50 -29.13 28.37
C GLU A 860 -61.17 -27.64 28.10
N ALA A 861 -61.84 -27.03 27.11
CA ALA A 861 -61.70 -25.60 26.82
C ALA A 861 -62.45 -24.68 27.81
N LYS A 862 -63.45 -25.20 28.53
CA LYS A 862 -64.22 -24.44 29.54
C LYS A 862 -63.47 -24.27 30.87
N GLU A 863 -62.51 -25.15 31.19
CA GLU A 863 -61.73 -25.08 32.43
C GLU A 863 -60.47 -24.20 32.34
N SER A 864 -60.06 -23.75 31.15
CA SER A 864 -58.72 -23.15 30.94
C SER A 864 -58.64 -21.79 30.25
N VAL A 865 -59.77 -21.16 29.86
CA VAL A 865 -59.75 -19.94 29.04
C VAL A 865 -60.74 -18.87 29.53
N THR A 866 -60.22 -17.67 29.85
CA THR A 866 -60.98 -16.47 30.24
C THR A 866 -61.26 -15.49 29.08
N ASP A 867 -60.76 -15.74 27.87
CA ASP A 867 -60.91 -14.84 26.71
C ASP A 867 -61.94 -15.35 25.69
N ALA A 868 -62.65 -14.40 25.07
CA ALA A 868 -63.69 -14.65 24.07
C ALA A 868 -63.12 -15.31 22.79
N PRO A 869 -63.85 -16.25 22.16
CA PRO A 869 -63.35 -16.99 21.00
C PRO A 869 -63.19 -16.09 19.77
N PRO A 870 -62.05 -16.19 19.03
CA PRO A 870 -61.85 -15.47 17.77
C PRO A 870 -62.70 -16.06 16.62
N ASP A 871 -62.99 -15.24 15.60
CA ASP A 871 -63.80 -15.62 14.44
C ASP A 871 -63.17 -16.78 13.64
N PHE A 872 -63.84 -17.94 13.65
CA PHE A 872 -63.38 -19.20 13.06
C PHE A 872 -63.16 -19.16 11.53
N ALA A 873 -63.65 -18.12 10.85
CA ALA A 873 -63.54 -17.95 9.40
C ALA A 873 -62.13 -17.53 8.93
N ASN A 874 -61.34 -16.84 9.76
CA ASN A 874 -60.05 -16.23 9.38
C ASN A 874 -58.80 -17.00 9.85
N LEU A 875 -58.96 -18.20 10.42
CA LEU A 875 -57.84 -19.00 10.93
C LEU A 875 -57.12 -19.79 9.80
N PRO A 876 -55.77 -19.88 9.81
CA PRO A 876 -54.98 -20.62 8.82
C PRO A 876 -55.15 -22.15 8.92
N ASN A 877 -54.74 -22.90 7.88
CA ASN A 877 -54.85 -24.36 7.83
C ASN A 877 -53.89 -25.03 8.84
N THR A 878 -54.30 -26.13 9.45
CA THR A 878 -53.67 -26.75 10.64
C THR A 878 -52.30 -27.33 10.33
N ALA A 879 -52.18 -28.04 9.22
CA ALA A 879 -50.89 -28.55 8.73
C ALA A 879 -49.91 -27.42 8.36
N GLU A 880 -50.42 -26.30 7.83
CA GLU A 880 -49.57 -25.15 7.48
C GLU A 880 -49.10 -24.39 8.73
N ALA A 881 -49.95 -24.27 9.75
CA ALA A 881 -49.61 -23.63 11.02
C ALA A 881 -48.60 -24.48 11.81
N GLU A 882 -48.80 -25.80 11.89
CA GLU A 882 -47.87 -26.74 12.54
C GLU A 882 -46.51 -26.78 11.84
N GLU A 883 -46.48 -26.81 10.50
CA GLU A 883 -45.23 -26.81 9.75
C GLU A 883 -44.48 -25.47 9.87
N ARG A 884 -45.20 -24.34 9.92
CA ARG A 884 -44.61 -23.03 10.21
C ARG A 884 -44.05 -22.97 11.64
N CYS A 885 -44.74 -23.55 12.62
CA CYS A 885 -44.25 -23.70 13.98
C CYS A 885 -42.97 -24.53 14.04
N ARG A 886 -42.97 -25.72 13.43
CA ARG A 886 -41.80 -26.63 13.40
C ARG A 886 -40.60 -25.97 12.71
N LYS A 887 -40.83 -25.29 11.57
CA LYS A 887 -39.78 -24.52 10.89
C LYS A 887 -39.23 -23.37 11.73
N LEU A 888 -40.09 -22.64 12.45
CA LEU A 888 -39.66 -21.57 13.36
C LEU A 888 -38.88 -22.14 14.56
N GLU A 889 -39.31 -23.26 15.13
CA GLU A 889 -38.61 -23.95 16.22
C GLU A 889 -37.23 -24.44 15.79
N CYS A 890 -37.10 -25.13 14.65
CA CYS A 890 -35.80 -25.52 14.12
C CYS A 890 -34.88 -24.32 13.80
N ARG A 891 -35.45 -23.20 13.32
CA ARG A 891 -34.69 -21.96 13.08
C ARG A 891 -34.22 -21.28 14.36
N ILE A 892 -35.01 -21.36 15.44
CA ILE A 892 -34.62 -20.83 16.75
C ILE A 892 -33.55 -21.74 17.37
N GLN A 893 -33.72 -23.06 17.30
CA GLN A 893 -32.76 -24.03 17.85
C GLN A 893 -31.40 -23.96 17.15
N SER A 894 -31.37 -23.96 15.81
CA SER A 894 -30.12 -23.79 15.05
C SER A 894 -29.44 -22.43 15.31
N ALA A 895 -30.23 -21.36 15.50
CA ALA A 895 -29.70 -20.06 15.88
C ALA A 895 -29.14 -20.06 17.31
N GLN A 896 -29.79 -20.75 18.26
CA GLN A 896 -29.34 -20.87 19.65
C GLN A 896 -28.04 -21.67 19.78
N GLU A 897 -27.94 -22.83 19.12
CA GLU A 897 -26.73 -23.66 19.08
C GLU A 897 -25.54 -22.90 18.47
N SER A 898 -25.80 -21.97 17.53
CA SER A 898 -24.78 -21.13 16.92
C SER A 898 -24.37 -19.90 17.75
N LEU A 899 -25.12 -19.56 18.80
CA LEU A 899 -24.98 -18.32 19.58
C LEU A 899 -24.63 -18.54 21.06
N GLU A 900 -24.52 -19.80 21.52
CA GLU A 900 -24.20 -20.12 22.92
C GLU A 900 -22.97 -19.35 23.43
N GLY A 901 -23.17 -18.55 24.48
CA GLY A 901 -22.13 -17.77 25.17
C GLY A 901 -21.90 -16.33 24.69
N THR A 902 -22.59 -15.85 23.63
CA THR A 902 -22.29 -14.52 23.06
C THR A 902 -23.33 -13.47 23.49
N VAL A 903 -23.07 -12.76 24.59
CA VAL A 903 -23.86 -11.57 25.00
C VAL A 903 -23.21 -10.32 24.41
N VAL A 904 -23.77 -9.77 23.32
CA VAL A 904 -23.26 -8.54 22.70
C VAL A 904 -23.96 -7.32 23.30
N SER A 905 -23.32 -6.67 24.28
CA SER A 905 -23.79 -5.38 24.83
C SER A 905 -23.53 -4.22 23.85
N GLU A 906 -24.47 -3.29 23.75
CA GLU A 906 -24.33 -2.07 22.96
C GLU A 906 -23.17 -1.18 23.42
N GLU A 907 -22.86 -1.23 24.71
CA GLU A 907 -21.75 -0.49 25.33
C GLU A 907 -20.40 -1.02 24.86
N ALA A 908 -20.26 -2.35 24.72
CA ALA A 908 -19.04 -2.99 24.24
C ALA A 908 -18.74 -2.61 22.78
N LEU A 909 -19.77 -2.57 21.93
CA LEU A 909 -19.66 -2.19 20.52
C LEU A 909 -19.27 -0.70 20.36
N ARG A 910 -19.87 0.19 21.18
CA ARG A 910 -19.50 1.62 21.22
C ARG A 910 -18.07 1.82 21.74
N ALA A 911 -17.67 1.12 22.80
CA ALA A 911 -16.32 1.18 23.34
C ALA A 911 -15.27 0.74 22.32
N LEU A 912 -15.54 -0.33 21.57
CA LEU A 912 -14.65 -0.85 20.53
C LEU A 912 -14.52 0.12 19.36
N GLN A 913 -15.62 0.72 18.88
CA GLN A 913 -15.61 1.77 17.86
C GLN A 913 -14.79 3.00 18.28
N ASN A 914 -15.01 3.49 19.49
CA ASN A 914 -14.22 4.60 20.04
C ASN A 914 -12.74 4.26 20.12
N SER A 915 -12.40 3.02 20.48
CA SER A 915 -11.01 2.55 20.52
C SER A 915 -10.37 2.49 19.13
N TYR A 916 -11.13 2.07 18.10
CA TYR A 916 -10.70 2.04 16.71
C TYR A 916 -10.41 3.46 16.19
N GLU A 917 -11.31 4.41 16.41
CA GLU A 917 -11.11 5.79 15.98
C GLU A 917 -9.87 6.42 16.60
N ARG A 918 -9.64 6.20 17.91
CA ARG A 918 -8.45 6.69 18.59
C ARG A 918 -7.18 6.08 17.97
N LEU A 919 -7.20 4.79 17.66
CA LEU A 919 -6.06 4.10 17.05
C LEU A 919 -5.82 4.58 15.62
N GLN A 920 -6.88 4.83 14.84
CA GLN A 920 -6.81 5.35 13.48
C GLN A 920 -6.23 6.78 13.43
N ARG A 921 -6.59 7.65 14.38
CA ARG A 921 -5.97 8.98 14.52
C ARG A 921 -4.48 8.89 14.83
N LYS A 922 -4.07 7.98 15.72
CA LYS A 922 -2.65 7.71 16.02
C LYS A 922 -1.90 7.19 14.79
N TYR A 923 -2.48 6.25 14.05
CA TYR A 923 -1.93 5.73 12.79
C TYR A 923 -1.68 6.85 11.78
N ASN A 924 -2.68 7.69 11.52
CA ASN A 924 -2.55 8.79 10.54
C ASN A 924 -1.48 9.79 10.95
N SER A 925 -1.43 10.15 12.23
CA SER A 925 -0.41 11.07 12.78
C SER A 925 1.00 10.49 12.64
N ALA A 926 1.20 9.23 13.04
CA ALA A 926 2.49 8.55 12.95
C ALA A 926 2.95 8.39 11.49
N ARG A 927 2.03 8.03 10.59
CA ARG A 927 2.30 7.93 9.15
C ARG A 927 2.78 9.25 8.55
N GLN A 928 2.15 10.38 8.91
CA GLN A 928 2.58 11.69 8.43
C GLN A 928 4.00 12.05 8.91
N VAL A 929 4.33 11.75 10.17
CA VAL A 929 5.67 11.98 10.73
C VAL A 929 6.72 11.14 9.99
N VAL A 930 6.47 9.85 9.77
CA VAL A 930 7.39 8.95 9.07
C VAL A 930 7.61 9.39 7.62
N LEU A 931 6.54 9.78 6.91
CA LEU A 931 6.65 10.34 5.55
C LEU A 931 7.49 11.62 5.53
N GLY A 932 7.27 12.51 6.51
CA GLY A 932 8.06 13.73 6.66
C GLY A 932 9.55 13.45 6.91
N LEU A 933 9.86 12.46 7.75
CA LEU A 933 11.24 12.03 8.02
C LEU A 933 11.91 11.46 6.77
N LYS A 934 11.24 10.58 6.03
CA LYS A 934 11.75 10.01 4.78
C LYS A 934 12.08 11.10 3.75
N ASN A 935 11.17 12.05 3.55
CA ASN A 935 11.39 13.15 2.60
C ASN A 935 12.58 14.03 3.00
N ARG A 936 12.74 14.34 4.30
CA ARG A 936 13.88 15.11 4.79
C ARG A 936 15.20 14.35 4.66
N LEU A 937 15.19 13.05 4.93
CA LEU A 937 16.38 12.20 4.80
C LEU A 937 16.82 12.09 3.34
N LYS A 938 15.87 11.90 2.41
CA LYS A 938 16.13 11.91 0.97
C LYS A 938 16.81 13.21 0.53
N LEU A 939 16.26 14.36 0.91
CA LEU A 939 16.85 15.66 0.58
C LEU A 939 18.26 15.84 1.18
N ARG A 940 18.49 15.36 2.42
CA ARG A 940 19.82 15.39 3.05
C ARG A 940 20.84 14.53 2.30
N ASN A 941 20.45 13.34 1.86
CA ASN A 941 21.32 12.45 1.09
C ASN A 941 21.64 13.02 -0.29
N GLU A 942 20.68 13.67 -0.96
CA GLU A 942 20.92 14.40 -2.21
C GLU A 942 21.93 15.54 -1.99
N LYS A 943 21.71 16.39 -0.98
CA LYS A 943 22.63 17.50 -0.65
C LYS A 943 23.99 17.04 -0.15
N PHE A 944 24.10 15.89 0.49
CA PHE A 944 25.36 15.32 0.90
C PHE A 944 26.31 15.09 -0.29
N ILE A 945 25.79 14.59 -1.41
CA ILE A 945 26.58 14.35 -2.62
C ILE A 945 27.10 15.67 -3.18
N GLU A 946 26.25 16.71 -3.22
CA GLU A 946 26.66 18.05 -3.66
C GLU A 946 27.78 18.62 -2.78
N VAL A 947 27.61 18.58 -1.45
CA VAL A 947 28.62 19.07 -0.49
C VAL A 947 29.91 18.28 -0.59
N ARG A 948 29.84 16.94 -0.68
CA ARG A 948 31.01 16.07 -0.83
C ARG A 948 31.80 16.42 -2.08
N ASN A 949 31.14 16.53 -3.22
CA ASN A 949 31.81 16.81 -4.50
C ASN A 949 32.38 18.23 -4.54
N LEU A 950 31.66 19.22 -3.98
CA LEU A 950 32.16 20.60 -3.84
C LEU A 950 33.40 20.65 -2.94
N THR A 951 33.39 19.90 -1.83
CA THR A 951 34.52 19.85 -0.89
C THR A 951 35.73 19.15 -1.52
N ALA A 952 35.53 18.10 -2.30
CA ALA A 952 36.59 17.44 -3.07
C ALA A 952 37.20 18.37 -4.12
N LYS A 953 36.36 19.12 -4.86
CA LYS A 953 36.82 20.10 -5.85
C LYS A 953 37.60 21.23 -5.19
N ARG A 954 37.10 21.76 -4.08
CA ARG A 954 37.82 22.76 -3.26
C ARG A 954 39.16 22.20 -2.80
N LEU A 955 39.21 20.99 -2.23
CA LEU A 955 40.47 20.37 -1.81
C LEU A 955 41.50 20.31 -2.94
N ASN A 956 41.08 19.92 -4.15
CA ASN A 956 41.95 19.91 -5.32
C ASN A 956 42.49 21.31 -5.67
N GLU A 957 41.62 22.32 -5.74
CA GLU A 957 42.02 23.71 -6.02
C GLU A 957 43.06 24.22 -5.01
N LEU A 958 42.86 23.91 -3.73
CA LEU A 958 43.77 24.30 -2.65
C LEU A 958 45.11 23.59 -2.77
N TYR A 959 45.08 22.30 -3.04
CA TYR A 959 46.28 21.51 -3.24
C TYR A 959 47.11 22.00 -4.43
N SER A 960 46.46 22.25 -5.58
CA SER A 960 47.12 22.80 -6.77
C SER A 960 47.74 24.17 -6.49
N GLY A 961 47.03 25.04 -5.75
CA GLY A 961 47.55 26.33 -5.32
C GLY A 961 48.81 26.22 -4.47
N LEU A 962 48.84 25.32 -3.49
CA LEU A 962 50.01 25.08 -2.62
C LEU A 962 51.21 24.51 -3.37
N MET A 963 50.97 23.60 -4.33
CA MET A 963 52.03 23.04 -5.17
C MET A 963 52.66 24.10 -6.08
N SER A 964 51.86 25.05 -6.57
CA SER A 964 52.33 26.13 -7.46
C SER A 964 53.35 27.08 -6.80
N ILE A 965 53.37 27.19 -5.47
CA ILE A 965 54.30 28.05 -4.71
C ILE A 965 55.77 27.74 -5.03
N ARG A 966 56.09 26.46 -5.34
CA ARG A 966 57.44 26.02 -5.71
C ARG A 966 57.57 25.67 -7.20
N ASN A 967 56.68 26.22 -8.04
CA ASN A 967 56.59 25.90 -9.47
C ASN A 967 56.35 24.41 -9.77
N PHE A 968 55.78 23.65 -8.83
CA PHE A 968 55.30 22.30 -9.11
C PHE A 968 53.87 22.35 -9.64
N LYS A 969 53.55 21.50 -10.62
CA LYS A 969 52.17 21.25 -11.02
C LYS A 969 51.67 20.06 -10.21
N GLY A 970 50.60 20.25 -9.43
CA GLY A 970 49.98 19.19 -8.66
C GLY A 970 48.46 19.18 -8.80
N SER A 971 47.86 18.00 -8.90
CA SER A 971 46.42 17.82 -8.94
C SER A 971 46.00 16.57 -8.15
N LEU A 972 44.82 16.63 -7.54
CA LEU A 972 44.17 15.54 -6.83
C LEU A 972 43.00 15.03 -7.65
N ILE A 973 42.91 13.71 -7.79
CA ILE A 973 41.73 13.04 -8.34
C ILE A 973 41.08 12.27 -7.20
N VAL A 974 39.89 12.72 -6.82
CA VAL A 974 39.09 12.13 -5.74
C VAL A 974 38.02 11.23 -6.35
N ASP A 975 38.22 9.92 -6.28
CA ASP A 975 37.24 8.93 -6.72
C ASP A 975 36.40 8.47 -5.53
N HIS A 976 35.13 8.87 -5.53
CA HIS A 976 34.17 8.48 -4.49
C HIS A 976 33.61 7.05 -4.67
N GLY A 977 33.70 6.46 -5.86
CA GLY A 977 33.27 5.09 -6.16
C GLY A 977 34.27 4.07 -5.64
N GLU A 978 35.53 4.21 -6.03
CA GLU A 978 36.65 3.37 -5.54
C GLU A 978 37.11 3.76 -4.13
N ARG A 979 36.61 4.88 -3.59
CA ARG A 979 37.02 5.46 -2.29
C ARG A 979 38.54 5.66 -2.23
N ALA A 980 39.07 6.32 -3.25
CA ALA A 980 40.51 6.51 -3.43
C ALA A 980 40.82 7.96 -3.82
N ILE A 981 41.89 8.52 -3.26
CA ILE A 981 42.46 9.80 -3.71
C ILE A 981 43.81 9.53 -4.34
N TYR A 982 43.99 9.99 -5.57
CA TYR A 982 45.23 9.89 -6.31
C TYR A 982 45.89 11.26 -6.38
N ILE A 983 47.18 11.29 -6.07
CA ILE A 983 47.99 12.50 -6.12
C ILE A 983 48.84 12.47 -7.39
N ILE A 984 48.73 13.52 -8.20
CA ILE A 984 49.57 13.75 -9.37
C ILE A 984 50.47 14.94 -9.06
N ALA A 985 51.77 14.80 -9.24
CA ALA A 985 52.76 15.86 -9.04
C ALA A 985 53.86 15.78 -10.11
N GLY A 986 54.23 16.92 -10.71
CA GLY A 986 55.27 17.01 -11.73
C GLY A 986 56.07 18.33 -11.66
N THR A 987 57.33 18.28 -12.09
CA THR A 987 58.23 19.44 -12.18
C THR A 987 58.20 20.05 -13.60
N GLN A 988 58.46 21.35 -13.76
CA GLN A 988 58.37 22.06 -15.05
C GLN A 988 59.32 21.56 -16.16
N LYS A 989 60.21 20.58 -15.91
CA LYS A 989 61.05 19.98 -16.97
C LYS A 989 60.31 18.94 -17.82
N ASN A 990 59.17 18.43 -17.36
CA ASN A 990 58.33 17.54 -18.15
C ASN A 990 57.18 18.34 -18.78
N GLN A 991 56.93 18.09 -20.06
CA GLN A 991 56.00 18.77 -20.95
C GLN A 991 54.59 18.93 -20.37
N GLU A 992 53.82 19.84 -20.97
CA GLU A 992 52.43 20.18 -20.63
C GLU A 992 51.63 18.96 -20.17
N ILE A 993 51.25 18.98 -18.89
CA ILE A 993 50.37 17.98 -18.29
C ILE A 993 48.99 18.17 -18.92
N ASP A 994 48.71 17.43 -20.00
CA ASP A 994 47.41 17.41 -20.64
C ASP A 994 46.44 16.61 -19.77
N GLN A 995 45.46 17.31 -19.18
CA GLN A 995 44.47 16.72 -18.28
C GLN A 995 43.59 15.67 -19.00
N VAL A 996 43.48 15.76 -20.32
CA VAL A 996 42.66 14.85 -21.15
C VAL A 996 43.39 13.52 -21.39
N ALA A 997 44.68 13.56 -21.75
CA ALA A 997 45.49 12.34 -21.93
C ALA A 997 45.65 11.52 -20.63
N LEU A 998 45.67 12.19 -19.47
CA LEU A 998 45.72 11.53 -18.15
C LEU A 998 44.40 10.88 -17.73
N LEU A 999 43.25 11.39 -18.18
CA LEU A 999 41.94 10.76 -17.95
C LEU A 999 41.74 9.52 -18.84
N GLU A 1000 42.39 9.46 -20.00
CA GLU A 1000 42.42 8.27 -20.86
C GLU A 1000 43.33 7.16 -20.28
N HIS A 1001 44.48 7.53 -19.69
CA HIS A 1001 45.32 6.60 -18.90
C HIS A 1001 44.67 6.11 -17.59
N TYR A 1002 43.58 6.74 -17.14
CA TYR A 1002 42.79 6.28 -16.00
C TYR A 1002 41.97 5.00 -16.29
N ARG A 1003 41.74 4.67 -17.56
CA ARG A 1003 40.95 3.49 -17.98
C ARG A 1003 41.80 2.24 -18.23
N GLY A 1004 43.10 2.39 -18.45
CA GLY A 1004 44.07 1.29 -18.51
C GLY A 1004 44.72 1.04 -17.15
N LYS A 1005 44.65 -0.18 -16.63
CA LYS A 1005 45.32 -0.55 -15.38
C LYS A 1005 46.85 -0.46 -15.55
N GLY A 1006 47.43 0.66 -15.14
CA GLY A 1006 48.87 0.90 -15.18
C GLY A 1006 49.28 2.07 -14.29
N ASN A 1007 49.69 1.76 -13.05
CA ASN A 1007 50.59 2.55 -12.20
C ASN A 1007 50.43 4.09 -12.17
N LEU A 1008 49.28 4.62 -11.78
CA LEU A 1008 49.19 5.98 -11.23
C LEU A 1008 49.58 6.00 -9.74
N GLN A 1009 50.84 5.68 -9.50
CA GLN A 1009 51.52 5.99 -8.25
C GLN A 1009 52.94 6.45 -8.57
N ASP A 1010 53.09 7.44 -9.44
CA ASP A 1010 54.41 7.97 -9.77
C ASP A 1010 54.91 8.98 -8.73
N LEU A 1011 54.71 8.63 -7.45
CA LEU A 1011 55.49 9.17 -6.34
C LEU A 1011 56.85 8.46 -6.22
N ARG A 1012 57.07 7.41 -7.02
CA ARG A 1012 58.33 6.65 -7.09
C ARG A 1012 59.39 7.35 -7.95
N GLY A 1013 58.98 8.14 -8.94
CA GLY A 1013 59.87 9.00 -9.73
C GLY A 1013 60.27 10.32 -9.05
N LEU A 1014 59.67 10.65 -7.90
CA LEU A 1014 59.99 11.85 -7.12
C LEU A 1014 61.12 11.57 -6.13
N SER A 1015 62.00 12.54 -5.93
CA SER A 1015 63.00 12.48 -4.86
C SER A 1015 62.32 12.35 -3.49
N GLY A 1016 63.00 11.75 -2.50
CA GLY A 1016 62.47 11.62 -1.12
C GLY A 1016 62.00 12.96 -0.52
N GLY A 1017 62.62 14.05 -0.96
CA GLY A 1017 62.24 15.42 -0.64
C GLY A 1017 60.96 15.94 -1.29
N GLU A 1018 60.74 15.64 -2.57
CA GLU A 1018 59.55 16.04 -3.32
C GLU A 1018 58.31 15.29 -2.85
N ARG A 1019 58.45 14.01 -2.54
CA ARG A 1019 57.38 13.20 -1.93
C ARG A 1019 56.94 13.80 -0.59
N THR A 1020 57.91 14.20 0.23
CA THR A 1020 57.66 14.81 1.54
C THR A 1020 56.94 16.16 1.42
N TYR A 1021 57.34 16.99 0.45
CA TYR A 1021 56.69 18.28 0.15
C TYR A 1021 55.23 18.09 -0.33
N THR A 1022 55.02 17.12 -1.22
CA THR A 1022 53.71 16.74 -1.76
C THR A 1022 52.75 16.31 -0.64
N SER A 1023 53.23 15.48 0.30
CA SER A 1023 52.46 15.08 1.49
C SER A 1023 52.10 16.28 2.37
N ALA A 1024 53.05 17.18 2.62
CA ALA A 1024 52.82 18.38 3.43
C ALA A 1024 51.74 19.29 2.81
N CYS A 1025 51.80 19.50 1.48
CA CYS A 1025 50.79 20.27 0.75
C CYS A 1025 49.39 19.65 0.86
N PHE A 1026 49.28 18.33 0.89
CA PHE A 1026 47.99 17.65 1.09
C PHE A 1026 47.41 17.90 2.49
N VAL A 1027 48.23 17.82 3.54
CA VAL A 1027 47.80 18.16 4.92
C VAL A 1027 47.34 19.60 5.00
N MET A 1028 48.10 20.52 4.41
CA MET A 1028 47.78 21.94 4.39
C MET A 1028 46.46 22.20 3.66
N ALA A 1029 46.22 21.51 2.53
CA ALA A 1029 44.96 21.60 1.79
C ALA A 1029 43.78 21.06 2.60
N LEU A 1030 43.96 19.95 3.33
CA LEU A 1030 42.95 19.41 4.25
C LEU A 1030 42.70 20.36 5.42
N TRP A 1031 43.75 20.92 6.02
CA TRP A 1031 43.62 21.94 7.06
C TRP A 1031 42.83 23.14 6.59
N GLN A 1032 43.06 23.61 5.37
CA GLN A 1032 42.29 24.70 4.81
C GLN A 1032 40.83 24.31 4.49
N ALA A 1033 40.58 23.06 4.10
CA ALA A 1033 39.22 22.55 3.95
C ALA A 1033 38.51 22.38 5.31
N MET A 1034 39.26 22.30 6.41
CA MET A 1034 38.76 22.21 7.78
C MET A 1034 38.57 23.59 8.43
N GLU A 1035 37.36 23.87 8.87
CA GLU A 1035 37.01 25.08 9.62
C GLU A 1035 37.17 24.84 11.13
N THR A 1036 38.43 24.81 11.61
CA THR A 1036 38.75 24.58 13.03
C THR A 1036 39.64 25.68 13.61
N PRO A 1037 39.37 26.20 14.82
CA PRO A 1037 40.06 27.38 15.35
C PRO A 1037 41.52 27.13 15.75
N ILE A 1038 41.90 25.87 15.97
CA ILE A 1038 43.23 25.45 16.40
C ILE A 1038 43.73 24.34 15.45
N ARG A 1039 45.04 24.31 15.18
CA ARG A 1039 45.74 23.23 14.48
C ARG A 1039 47.04 22.93 15.24
N CYS A 1040 47.22 21.68 15.64
CA CYS A 1040 48.36 21.25 16.45
C CYS A 1040 49.12 20.11 15.77
N MET A 1041 50.45 20.19 15.77
CA MET A 1041 51.30 19.20 15.12
C MET A 1041 52.57 18.94 15.94
N ASP A 1042 52.82 17.66 16.25
CA ASP A 1042 53.92 17.22 17.13
C ASP A 1042 55.05 16.53 16.35
N GLU A 1043 56.27 17.06 16.46
CA GLU A 1043 57.52 16.49 15.94
C GLU A 1043 57.48 16.07 14.46
N PHE A 1044 56.69 16.76 13.64
CA PHE A 1044 56.55 16.44 12.22
C PHE A 1044 57.85 16.62 11.44
N ASP A 1045 58.69 17.54 11.89
CA ASP A 1045 59.96 17.93 11.30
C ASP A 1045 61.05 16.86 11.45
N VAL A 1046 60.86 15.88 12.35
CA VAL A 1046 61.78 14.75 12.57
C VAL A 1046 61.78 13.79 11.38
N PHE A 1047 60.68 13.73 10.63
CA PHE A 1047 60.54 12.85 9.47
C PHE A 1047 60.86 13.55 8.14
N LEU A 1048 61.35 14.80 8.19
CA LEU A 1048 61.71 15.60 7.02
C LEU A 1048 63.24 15.62 6.86
N ASP A 1049 63.71 15.47 5.61
CA ASP A 1049 65.13 15.66 5.29
C ASP A 1049 65.56 17.11 5.57
N LEU A 1050 66.83 17.31 5.97
CA LEU A 1050 67.41 18.60 6.38
C LEU A 1050 67.12 19.75 5.39
N ASN A 1051 67.18 19.49 4.07
CA ASN A 1051 66.94 20.49 3.03
C ASN A 1051 65.46 20.87 2.86
N ASN A 1052 64.52 19.92 3.04
CA ASN A 1052 63.09 20.17 2.87
C ASN A 1052 62.41 20.63 4.16
N ARG A 1053 63.00 20.31 5.31
CA ARG A 1053 62.56 20.73 6.64
C ARG A 1053 62.37 22.24 6.75
N LYS A 1054 63.39 23.04 6.39
CA LYS A 1054 63.31 24.51 6.47
C LYS A 1054 62.21 25.06 5.58
N ILE A 1055 62.10 24.53 4.36
CA ILE A 1055 61.10 24.93 3.35
C ILE A 1055 59.67 24.64 3.85
N VAL A 1056 59.42 23.43 4.37
CA VAL A 1056 58.08 23.04 4.86
C VAL A 1056 57.70 23.85 6.11
N MET A 1057 58.65 24.11 7.01
CA MET A 1057 58.44 24.97 8.18
C MET A 1057 58.11 26.42 7.79
N GLU A 1058 58.82 26.98 6.82
CA GLU A 1058 58.52 28.31 6.27
C GLU A 1058 57.15 28.36 5.59
N LEU A 1059 56.78 27.31 4.85
CA LEU A 1059 55.46 27.20 4.22
C LEU A 1059 54.33 27.14 5.25
N PHE A 1060 54.48 26.35 6.32
CA PHE A 1060 53.51 26.31 7.42
C PHE A 1060 53.40 27.66 8.15
N ALA A 1061 54.52 28.34 8.38
CA ALA A 1061 54.53 29.67 8.97
C ALA A 1061 53.86 30.71 8.05
N ASP A 1062 54.10 30.67 6.74
CA ASP A 1062 53.47 31.57 5.77
C ASP A 1062 51.96 31.31 5.64
N LEU A 1063 51.55 30.04 5.66
CA LEU A 1063 50.13 29.66 5.68
C LEU A 1063 49.43 30.19 6.93
N ALA A 1064 50.05 30.02 8.10
CA ALA A 1064 49.51 30.55 9.34
C ALA A 1064 49.40 32.07 9.27
N THR A 1065 50.48 32.77 8.97
CA THR A 1065 50.57 34.23 9.12
C THR A 1065 49.87 35.04 8.01
N ARG A 1066 49.93 34.56 6.75
CA ARG A 1066 49.40 35.26 5.57
C ARG A 1066 48.00 34.80 5.17
N GLN A 1067 47.72 33.49 5.17
CA GLN A 1067 46.45 32.97 4.67
C GLN A 1067 45.38 32.78 5.75
N TYR A 1068 45.76 32.47 7.00
CA TYR A 1068 44.82 32.20 8.11
C TYR A 1068 45.10 33.02 9.37
N PRO A 1069 45.05 34.36 9.30
CA PRO A 1069 45.37 35.23 10.44
C PRO A 1069 44.47 34.99 11.67
N SER A 1070 43.27 34.45 11.45
CA SER A 1070 42.28 34.18 12.49
C SER A 1070 42.38 32.81 13.16
N HIS A 1071 43.20 31.88 12.63
CA HIS A 1071 43.35 30.51 13.17
C HIS A 1071 44.65 30.38 13.96
N GLN A 1072 44.66 29.53 14.99
CA GLN A 1072 45.85 29.27 15.80
C GLN A 1072 46.60 28.01 15.36
N PHE A 1073 47.90 28.15 15.12
CA PHE A 1073 48.79 27.02 14.80
C PHE A 1073 49.80 26.82 15.91
N ILE A 1074 49.93 25.59 16.40
CA ILE A 1074 50.88 25.23 17.45
C ILE A 1074 51.74 24.07 16.93
N PHE A 1075 53.03 24.34 16.74
CA PHE A 1075 54.00 23.38 16.24
C PHE A 1075 54.99 23.02 17.35
N PHE A 1076 55.14 21.73 17.62
CA PHE A 1076 56.14 21.23 18.56
C PHE A 1076 57.31 20.65 17.78
N THR A 1077 58.53 21.06 18.10
CA THR A 1077 59.75 20.60 17.40
C THR A 1077 60.87 20.34 18.40
N PRO A 1078 61.66 19.26 18.22
CA PRO A 1078 62.81 18.98 19.06
C PRO A 1078 64.09 19.73 18.64
N GLN A 1079 64.05 20.47 17.53
CA GLN A 1079 65.21 21.09 16.89
C GLN A 1079 65.08 22.63 16.88
N GLY A 1080 66.18 23.35 16.62
CA GLY A 1080 66.26 24.81 16.79
C GLY A 1080 65.21 25.60 16.00
N VAL A 1081 64.53 26.53 16.69
CA VAL A 1081 63.48 27.42 16.15
C VAL A 1081 63.90 28.88 16.02
N ALA A 1082 65.17 29.18 16.32
CA ALA A 1082 65.70 30.55 16.39
C ALA A 1082 65.53 31.33 15.07
N ASP A 1083 65.64 30.66 13.92
CA ASP A 1083 65.44 31.23 12.58
C ASP A 1083 64.07 31.91 12.39
N PHE A 1084 63.06 31.53 13.18
CA PHE A 1084 61.70 32.05 13.06
C PHE A 1084 61.40 33.21 14.05
N ALA A 1085 62.36 33.60 14.90
CA ALA A 1085 62.15 34.59 15.96
C ALA A 1085 61.80 35.98 15.42
N HIS A 1086 62.29 36.30 14.21
CA HIS A 1086 62.13 37.61 13.57
C HIS A 1086 60.94 37.68 12.60
N ARG A 1087 60.16 36.59 12.44
CA ARG A 1087 58.97 36.60 11.57
C ARG A 1087 57.79 37.27 12.27
N ASP A 1088 57.08 38.11 11.50
CA ASP A 1088 55.85 38.76 11.97
C ASP A 1088 54.78 37.71 12.33
N ARG A 1089 54.00 37.98 13.39
CA ARG A 1089 52.92 37.12 13.92
C ARG A 1089 53.32 35.71 14.42
N VAL A 1090 54.62 35.45 14.57
CA VAL A 1090 55.16 34.19 15.14
C VAL A 1090 55.57 34.38 16.60
N GLN A 1091 55.27 33.43 17.49
CA GLN A 1091 55.82 33.36 18.85
C GLN A 1091 56.64 32.09 19.02
N LEU A 1092 57.81 32.22 19.66
CA LEU A 1092 58.67 31.09 20.00
C LEU A 1092 58.64 30.85 21.51
N PHE A 1093 58.55 29.59 21.91
CA PHE A 1093 58.75 29.14 23.27
C PHE A 1093 59.82 28.05 23.27
N GLU A 1094 60.93 28.29 23.96
CA GLU A 1094 61.97 27.27 24.14
C GLU A 1094 61.81 26.64 25.53
N MET A 1095 61.47 25.35 25.55
CA MET A 1095 61.25 24.59 26.77
C MET A 1095 62.59 24.25 27.42
N PRO A 1096 62.82 24.64 28.68
CA PRO A 1096 64.05 24.31 29.38
C PRO A 1096 64.19 22.79 29.56
N LYS A 1097 65.43 22.29 29.62
CA LYS A 1097 65.67 20.90 30.02
C LYS A 1097 65.17 20.70 31.45
N ILE A 1098 64.29 19.73 31.63
CA ILE A 1098 63.79 19.36 32.95
C ILE A 1098 64.95 18.72 33.71
N ARG A 1099 65.41 19.36 34.80
CA ARG A 1099 66.34 18.73 35.75
C ARG A 1099 65.58 17.59 36.41
N ARG A 1100 66.11 16.36 36.30
CA ARG A 1100 65.54 15.17 36.94
C ARG A 1100 65.47 15.33 38.44
#